data_AF-A0A7V3TYV4-F1
#
_entry.id   AF-A0A7V3TYV4-F1
#
_cell.length_a   1.000
_cell.length_b   1.000
_cell.length_c   1.000
_cell.angle_alpha   90.00
_cell.angle_beta   90.00
_cell.angle_gamma   90.00
#
_symmetry.space_group_name_H-M   'P 1'
#
loop_
_entity.id
_entity.type
_entity.pdbx_description
1 polymer ?
#
loop_
_entity_poly.entity_id
_entity_poly.type
_entity_poly.pdbx_seq_one_letter_code
_entity_poly.pdbx_strand_id
1 'polypeptide(L)'
;MLAETKGTLVRWAILSCLITGWLLPQGAIASGEEAASGQVTFYVSTQGNDEWSGLSPSPDAKNRTGPWRTLAPLRQALNQVAEKGTAIRVKVIFEPGRLELSEPVTLRDLPKSIASLEFEAKTPGAVVWSGGRLVTNWKRAIEVANVSPLLPQEAREHVFIADLKELGVSDYGSAGGGGLELFYQNRRMTLARWPNQGFTKIVDVLGEQPIDVRGRKGDKVGKFIYEGNRPSRWVKEKDPWVHGYWFWDWSDQRHPVALIDPYRSLIAVKPPYHYYGYRKGQWWYAFNLLSELDTPGEYYLDRETGQLYFWPPDSPTDPARLEDGQPTVSVSSGIMQLVSVRNVTLRGVRLAHCRGTALVCENCENCTVENCEFLLTGGWAVQIRGGRQCVVRQSHLHELGEGGVSATGGDRATLSPAGHIVEDNEIHDYGQIHPMYRAGVSIGGVGQHVLHNHIHHAPHQAVGFSGNNHTISWNEIDHVCLESNDAGAIYAGRDWTMRGTVISWNYFHHISGFQNRGCMGVYLDDMFCGTQITNNIFYQVTRAAFIGGGRDNLVENNIFIDCRPAVHVDARALGWASYHVPTTMTERLKAMPYKSELWRKAYPTLVNILEDEPAAPKGNIIRKNLCFGGTWENIENRARLYLVMENNVMLPLEATARFFVNPETEDWRLKPDAPLQSTLPGFEAIPFEKIGPRPANRAPLSWRRAISARLASYEEKKKDTGPERWESAIKKFEEADKLHPPPDGAILFVGSSSIVRWDVSRWFPHWITINRGFGGSQIHEVTHYAKRIIAPYHPQLIVFYAGDNDIAAGASPEIVCRRFADFLQVIRSEGVTAPVIFIGIKPSLARWHLIDKIRAANHLIEEYCRAHPESKVHFLDVEKPMLGPDGHPQPDLFVNDGLHLSDKGYQLWSELLKPVVEQLLGDNLPKKSG
;
A
#
# COMPACT_ATOMS: atom_id res chain seq x y z
N MET A 1 -35.16 -18.59 -44.49
CA MET A 1 -36.32 -17.76 -44.81
C MET A 1 -35.81 -16.32 -44.81
N LEU A 2 -35.40 -15.71 -45.94
CA LEU A 2 -36.24 -15.11 -47.01
C LEU A 2 -37.37 -14.25 -46.43
N ALA A 3 -37.62 -12.98 -46.79
CA ALA A 3 -36.99 -12.01 -47.67
C ALA A 3 -37.64 -10.63 -47.39
N GLU A 4 -36.90 -9.55 -47.66
CA GLU A 4 -37.31 -8.23 -48.20
C GLU A 4 -38.60 -7.50 -47.73
N THR A 5 -38.46 -6.22 -47.34
CA THR A 5 -38.79 -5.08 -48.22
C THR A 5 -38.29 -3.71 -47.70
N LYS A 6 -37.51 -3.03 -48.57
CA LYS A 6 -37.47 -1.60 -48.99
C LYS A 6 -37.93 -0.51 -47.97
N GLY A 7 -37.24 0.60 -47.74
CA GLY A 7 -36.20 1.29 -48.51
C GLY A 7 -36.57 2.79 -48.59
N THR A 8 -35.77 3.68 -47.98
CA THR A 8 -35.76 5.11 -48.31
C THR A 8 -34.32 5.63 -48.24
N LEU A 9 -33.82 6.08 -49.38
CA LEU A 9 -32.55 6.77 -49.57
C LEU A 9 -32.58 8.18 -48.97
N VAL A 10 -31.58 8.56 -48.16
CA VAL A 10 -30.91 9.88 -48.27
C VAL A 10 -29.43 9.75 -47.89
N ARG A 11 -28.61 9.83 -48.94
CA ARG A 11 -27.23 10.33 -49.11
C ARG A 11 -26.25 10.43 -47.92
N TRP A 12 -25.08 9.84 -48.20
CA TRP A 12 -23.77 10.06 -47.60
C TRP A 12 -23.40 11.54 -47.42
N ALA A 13 -22.87 11.87 -46.24
CA ALA A 13 -22.06 13.07 -45.99
C ALA A 13 -20.66 12.63 -45.53
N ILE A 14 -19.86 12.16 -46.48
CA ILE A 14 -18.42 12.45 -46.46
C ILE A 14 -18.30 13.91 -46.90
N LEU A 15 -17.38 14.65 -46.27
CA LEU A 15 -16.95 16.03 -46.57
C LEU A 15 -17.51 17.13 -45.64
N SER A 16 -16.75 17.42 -44.59
CA SER A 16 -16.52 18.77 -44.07
C SER A 16 -15.14 18.85 -43.40
N CYS A 17 -14.11 18.49 -44.18
CA CYS A 17 -12.77 19.05 -44.05
C CYS A 17 -12.67 20.13 -45.13
N LEU A 18 -13.11 21.35 -44.83
CA LEU A 18 -12.75 22.54 -45.61
C LEU A 18 -12.59 23.74 -44.66
N ILE A 19 -11.31 24.01 -44.38
CA ILE A 19 -10.69 25.34 -44.41
C ILE A 19 -11.33 26.40 -43.50
N THR A 20 -10.89 26.45 -42.25
CA THR A 20 -10.38 27.72 -41.70
C THR A 20 -8.86 27.63 -41.75
N GLY A 21 -8.30 28.13 -42.85
CA GLY A 21 -6.86 28.27 -43.03
C GLY A 21 -6.31 29.26 -42.01
N TRP A 22 -5.81 28.74 -40.89
CA TRP A 22 -4.80 29.45 -40.13
C TRP A 22 -3.49 29.31 -40.90
N LEU A 23 -3.27 30.26 -41.81
CA LEU A 23 -1.98 30.52 -42.43
C LEU A 23 -0.99 30.85 -41.29
N LEU A 24 -0.23 29.84 -40.87
CA LEU A 24 1.11 30.10 -40.35
C LEU A 24 1.84 30.94 -41.40
N PRO A 25 2.56 32.01 -41.01
CA PRO A 25 3.27 32.83 -41.98
C PRO A 25 4.26 31.94 -42.73
N GLN A 26 4.03 31.76 -44.04
CA GLN A 26 5.03 31.25 -44.98
C GLN A 26 6.19 32.26 -45.02
N GLY A 27 7.14 32.13 -44.10
CA GLY A 27 8.21 33.13 -43.98
C GLY A 27 8.97 33.09 -42.66
N ALA A 28 9.34 31.92 -42.17
CA ALA A 28 10.41 31.77 -41.19
C ALA A 28 11.10 30.43 -41.45
N ILE A 29 11.71 30.33 -42.62
CA ILE A 29 12.63 29.24 -42.95
C ILE A 29 13.79 29.37 -41.97
N ALA A 30 14.06 28.30 -41.22
CA ALA A 30 15.27 28.16 -40.42
C ALA A 30 16.47 28.74 -41.19
N SER A 31 17.21 29.66 -40.58
CA SER A 31 18.45 30.18 -41.16
C SER A 31 19.32 29.00 -41.62
N GLY A 32 20.04 29.17 -42.73
CA GLY A 32 20.84 28.12 -43.37
C GLY A 32 21.90 27.45 -42.47
N GLU A 33 22.09 27.91 -41.23
CA GLU A 33 22.98 27.32 -40.23
C GLU A 33 22.39 26.09 -39.52
N GLU A 34 21.09 26.02 -39.22
CA GLU A 34 20.52 24.84 -38.51
C GLU A 34 20.43 23.60 -39.41
N ALA A 35 20.18 23.79 -40.70
CA ALA A 35 20.15 22.72 -41.70
C ALA A 35 21.52 22.02 -41.87
N ALA A 36 22.62 22.68 -41.52
CA ALA A 36 23.96 22.08 -41.57
C ALA A 36 24.23 21.12 -40.38
N SER A 37 23.43 21.17 -39.31
CA SER A 37 23.68 20.44 -38.04
C SER A 37 22.93 19.11 -37.89
N GLY A 38 21.99 18.81 -38.80
CA GLY A 38 21.11 17.63 -38.70
C GLY A 38 20.18 17.65 -37.48
N GLN A 39 19.93 18.82 -36.89
CA GLN A 39 19.06 19.01 -35.72
C GLN A 39 18.17 20.25 -35.87
N VAL A 40 16.93 20.18 -35.36
CA VAL A 40 15.99 21.31 -35.24
C VAL A 40 15.48 21.39 -33.80
N THR A 41 15.41 22.59 -33.23
CA THR A 41 14.93 22.81 -31.86
C THR A 41 13.68 23.69 -31.84
N PHE A 42 12.64 23.23 -31.17
CA PHE A 42 11.42 23.99 -30.90
C PHE A 42 11.33 24.34 -29.41
N TYR A 43 10.64 25.43 -29.08
CA TYR A 43 10.45 25.93 -27.72
C TYR A 43 8.96 26.05 -27.38
N VAL A 44 8.60 25.68 -26.16
CA VAL A 44 7.23 25.76 -25.63
C VAL A 44 7.25 26.50 -24.29
N SER A 45 6.32 27.44 -24.09
CA SER A 45 6.17 28.24 -22.87
C SER A 45 4.70 28.57 -22.63
N THR A 46 4.25 28.57 -21.38
CA THR A 46 2.86 28.96 -21.03
C THR A 46 2.53 30.42 -21.39
N GLN A 47 3.55 31.25 -21.62
CA GLN A 47 3.44 32.64 -22.10
C GLN A 47 3.63 32.77 -23.63
N GLY A 48 3.73 31.65 -24.35
CA GLY A 48 3.96 31.61 -25.80
C GLY A 48 2.69 31.84 -26.63
N ASN A 49 2.82 31.64 -27.95
CA ASN A 49 1.72 31.70 -28.90
C ASN A 49 1.87 30.60 -29.97
N ASP A 50 0.82 29.81 -30.19
CA ASP A 50 0.81 28.69 -31.14
C ASP A 50 0.87 29.13 -32.61
N GLU A 51 0.67 30.42 -32.89
CA GLU A 51 0.85 31.01 -34.22
C GLU A 51 2.30 31.41 -34.54
N TRP A 52 3.22 31.31 -33.57
CA TRP A 52 4.62 31.62 -33.78
C TRP A 52 5.41 30.44 -34.34
N SER A 53 6.62 30.70 -34.83
CA SER A 53 7.48 29.68 -35.45
C SER A 53 7.88 28.54 -34.50
N GLY A 54 7.92 28.76 -33.19
CA GLY A 54 8.45 27.80 -32.22
C GLY A 54 9.98 27.71 -32.20
N LEU A 55 10.68 28.36 -33.13
CA LEU A 55 12.14 28.21 -33.34
C LEU A 55 12.99 29.16 -32.48
N SER A 56 12.37 30.03 -31.69
CA SER A 56 13.06 30.97 -30.79
C SER A 56 12.56 30.80 -29.36
N PRO A 57 13.45 30.79 -28.35
CA PRO A 57 13.06 30.81 -26.94
C PRO A 57 12.48 32.16 -26.51
N SER A 58 12.74 33.23 -27.26
CA SER A 58 12.32 34.59 -26.93
C SER A 58 11.23 35.09 -27.89
N PRO A 59 10.17 35.71 -27.38
CA PRO A 59 9.08 36.23 -28.20
C PRO A 59 9.50 37.47 -29.00
N ASP A 60 9.18 37.46 -30.29
CA ASP A 60 9.20 38.62 -31.18
C ASP A 60 7.89 38.64 -31.97
N ALA A 61 6.92 39.37 -31.41
CA ALA A 61 5.59 39.49 -31.98
C ALA A 61 5.58 40.14 -33.38
N LYS A 62 6.55 40.99 -33.71
CA LYS A 62 6.62 41.66 -35.03
C LYS A 62 6.94 40.65 -36.12
N ASN A 63 7.87 39.73 -35.84
CA ASN A 63 8.28 38.70 -36.78
C ASN A 63 7.50 37.39 -36.61
N ARG A 64 6.53 37.33 -35.69
CA ARG A 64 5.78 36.11 -35.33
C ARG A 64 6.72 34.94 -35.01
N THR A 65 7.81 35.23 -34.30
CA THR A 65 8.77 34.21 -33.82
C THR A 65 8.75 34.15 -32.30
N GLY A 66 9.03 32.99 -31.73
CA GLY A 66 8.97 32.76 -30.29
C GLY A 66 8.45 31.36 -29.96
N PRO A 67 8.32 31.03 -28.67
CA PRO A 67 7.88 29.71 -28.23
C PRO A 67 6.39 29.50 -28.50
N TRP A 68 6.00 28.26 -28.80
CA TRP A 68 4.59 27.85 -28.81
C TRP A 68 4.01 27.90 -27.40
N ARG A 69 2.68 28.06 -27.32
CA ARG A 69 1.96 27.99 -26.05
C ARG A 69 1.67 26.55 -25.63
N THR A 70 1.38 25.71 -26.62
CA THR A 70 0.95 24.32 -26.48
C THR A 70 1.72 23.42 -27.45
N LEU A 71 1.37 22.14 -27.48
CA LEU A 71 1.91 21.17 -28.42
C LEU A 71 1.09 21.01 -29.70
N ALA A 72 0.01 21.79 -29.89
CA ALA A 72 -0.83 21.71 -31.08
C ALA A 72 -0.05 21.86 -32.41
N PRO A 73 0.94 22.76 -32.54
CA PRO A 73 1.69 22.92 -33.79
C PRO A 73 2.65 21.76 -34.12
N LEU A 74 3.00 20.91 -33.14
CA LEU A 74 4.10 19.95 -33.24
C LEU A 74 3.97 19.01 -34.44
N ARG A 75 2.78 18.44 -34.68
CA ARG A 75 2.59 17.46 -35.76
C ARG A 75 2.86 18.08 -37.13
N GLN A 76 2.38 19.29 -37.36
CA GLN A 76 2.62 20.01 -38.60
C GLN A 76 4.10 20.35 -38.76
N ALA A 77 4.75 20.82 -37.69
CA ALA A 77 6.17 21.13 -37.69
C ALA A 77 7.04 19.90 -38.01
N LEU A 78 6.72 18.73 -37.43
CA LEU A 78 7.42 17.48 -37.74
C LEU A 78 7.31 17.08 -39.22
N ASN A 79 6.14 17.28 -39.85
CA ASN A 79 5.96 17.01 -41.27
C ASN A 79 6.78 17.98 -42.15
N GLN A 80 6.80 19.26 -41.82
CA GLN A 80 7.59 20.27 -42.55
C GLN A 80 9.10 20.01 -42.44
N VAL A 81 9.57 19.63 -41.25
CA VAL A 81 10.97 19.23 -41.05
C VAL A 81 11.29 17.98 -41.89
N ALA A 82 10.37 17.03 -41.95
CA ALA A 82 10.54 15.78 -42.67
C ALA A 82 10.67 15.93 -44.21
N GLU A 83 10.05 16.96 -44.81
CA GLU A 83 10.11 17.27 -46.25
C GLU A 83 11.54 17.55 -46.76
N LYS A 84 12.49 17.88 -45.86
CA LYS A 84 13.90 18.12 -46.22
C LYS A 84 14.65 16.86 -46.65
N GLY A 85 14.06 15.66 -46.50
CA GLY A 85 14.57 14.40 -47.07
C GLY A 85 15.78 13.78 -46.38
N THR A 86 16.42 14.45 -45.42
CA THR A 86 17.55 13.93 -44.63
C THR A 86 17.11 13.44 -43.25
N ALA A 87 17.90 12.56 -42.63
CA ALA A 87 17.70 12.16 -41.24
C ALA A 87 17.91 13.36 -40.30
N ILE A 88 16.89 13.74 -39.51
CA ILE A 88 16.90 14.95 -38.68
C ILE A 88 16.55 14.58 -37.23
N ARG A 89 17.32 15.12 -36.28
CA ARG A 89 17.01 15.06 -34.85
C ARG A 89 16.13 16.26 -34.48
N VAL A 90 15.05 16.03 -33.74
CA VAL A 90 14.14 17.09 -33.30
C VAL A 90 14.16 17.18 -31.79
N LYS A 91 14.33 18.39 -31.26
CA LYS A 91 14.26 18.68 -29.83
C LYS A 91 13.12 19.66 -29.56
N VAL A 92 12.38 19.44 -28.48
CA VAL A 92 11.32 20.32 -27.99
C VAL A 92 11.64 20.69 -26.55
N ILE A 93 11.97 21.96 -26.31
CA ILE A 93 12.39 22.48 -25.01
C ILE A 93 11.21 23.20 -24.35
N PHE A 94 10.92 22.83 -23.10
CA PHE A 94 9.86 23.45 -22.31
C PHE A 94 10.44 24.41 -21.28
N GLU A 95 9.98 25.65 -21.32
CA GLU A 95 10.19 26.63 -20.24
C GLU A 95 9.36 26.25 -19.00
N PRO A 96 9.79 26.64 -17.78
CA PRO A 96 9.03 26.39 -16.56
C PRO A 96 7.57 26.84 -16.65
N GLY A 97 6.66 26.00 -16.17
CA GLY A 97 5.23 26.29 -16.22
C GLY A 97 4.35 25.05 -16.16
N ARG A 98 3.03 25.29 -16.01
CA ARG A 98 1.99 24.26 -15.97
C ARG A 98 1.18 24.29 -17.26
N LEU A 99 1.27 23.22 -18.04
CA LEU A 99 0.48 22.99 -19.24
C LEU A 99 -0.74 22.13 -18.86
N GLU A 100 -1.93 22.72 -18.86
CA GLU A 100 -3.19 21.99 -18.64
C GLU A 100 -3.67 21.33 -19.94
N LEU A 101 -3.83 20.01 -19.90
CA LEU A 101 -4.24 19.17 -21.01
C LEU A 101 -5.67 18.67 -20.75
N SER A 102 -6.58 18.95 -21.68
CA SER A 102 -7.93 18.37 -21.68
C SER A 102 -7.96 16.96 -22.26
N GLU A 103 -6.93 16.59 -23.03
CA GLU A 103 -6.79 15.28 -23.67
C GLU A 103 -5.30 14.89 -23.79
N PRO A 104 -4.98 13.59 -23.94
CA PRO A 104 -3.59 13.14 -24.09
C PRO A 104 -2.93 13.63 -25.37
N VAL A 105 -1.67 14.05 -25.29
CA VAL A 105 -0.83 14.36 -26.46
C VAL A 105 -0.50 13.07 -27.18
N THR A 106 -1.01 12.89 -28.40
CA THR A 106 -0.84 11.65 -29.17
C THR A 106 0.17 11.81 -30.30
N LEU A 107 1.20 10.96 -30.32
CA LEU A 107 2.14 10.82 -31.42
C LEU A 107 2.01 9.45 -32.06
N ARG A 108 1.81 9.45 -33.37
CA ARG A 108 1.60 8.24 -34.16
C ARG A 108 2.44 8.28 -35.42
N ASP A 109 3.06 7.15 -35.76
CA ASP A 109 3.73 6.92 -37.04
C ASP A 109 4.58 8.14 -37.48
N LEU A 110 5.69 8.38 -36.78
CA LEU A 110 6.58 9.50 -37.10
C LEU A 110 7.14 9.37 -38.53
N PRO A 111 7.31 10.47 -39.28
CA PRO A 111 7.95 10.43 -40.58
C PRO A 111 9.33 9.76 -40.51
N LYS A 112 9.67 8.91 -41.48
CA LYS A 112 10.92 8.12 -41.46
C LYS A 112 12.20 8.97 -41.42
N SER A 113 12.14 10.21 -41.89
CA SER A 113 13.25 11.16 -41.84
C SER A 113 13.48 11.74 -40.44
N ILE A 114 12.55 11.60 -39.50
CA ILE A 114 12.79 11.96 -38.09
C ILE A 114 13.61 10.85 -37.44
N ALA A 115 14.90 11.13 -37.23
CA ALA A 115 15.85 10.20 -36.64
C ALA A 115 15.62 10.01 -35.15
N SER A 116 15.32 11.09 -34.43
CA SER A 116 14.92 11.10 -33.02
C SER A 116 14.03 12.29 -32.71
N LEU A 117 13.19 12.16 -31.67
CA LEU A 117 12.37 13.23 -31.11
C LEU A 117 12.55 13.29 -29.60
N GLU A 118 13.02 14.42 -29.08
CA GLU A 118 13.34 14.61 -27.67
C GLU A 118 12.48 15.73 -27.07
N PHE A 119 11.74 15.42 -26.02
CA PHE A 119 11.05 16.39 -25.17
C PHE A 119 11.89 16.61 -23.91
N GLU A 120 12.30 17.86 -23.66
CA GLU A 120 13.16 18.19 -22.52
C GLU A 120 12.67 19.42 -21.77
N ALA A 121 12.48 19.28 -20.46
CA ALA A 121 12.32 20.43 -19.58
C ALA A 121 13.64 21.19 -19.46
N LYS A 122 13.62 22.51 -19.71
CA LYS A 122 14.80 23.36 -19.55
C LYS A 122 15.35 23.33 -18.11
N THR A 123 14.42 23.32 -17.15
CA THR A 123 14.71 23.11 -15.73
C THR A 123 13.94 21.86 -15.28
N PRO A 124 14.63 20.73 -14.99
CA PRO A 124 13.97 19.50 -14.55
C PRO A 124 13.02 19.74 -13.37
N GLY A 125 11.80 19.20 -13.46
CA GLY A 125 10.77 19.31 -12.41
C GLY A 125 10.02 20.64 -12.36
N ALA A 126 10.43 21.65 -13.12
CA ALA A 126 9.74 22.94 -13.21
C ALA A 126 8.66 22.98 -14.31
N VAL A 127 8.56 21.92 -15.11
CA VAL A 127 7.57 21.76 -16.18
C VAL A 127 6.55 20.71 -15.76
N VAL A 128 5.28 21.11 -15.67
CA VAL A 128 4.17 20.23 -15.28
C VAL A 128 3.21 20.08 -16.45
N TRP A 129 3.06 18.86 -16.96
CA TRP A 129 1.96 18.51 -17.85
C TRP A 129 0.84 17.94 -16.99
N SER A 130 -0.21 18.73 -16.81
CA SER A 130 -1.32 18.45 -15.91
C SER A 130 -2.53 18.01 -16.73
N GLY A 131 -3.03 16.80 -16.50
CA GLY A 131 -4.33 16.35 -17.00
C GLY A 131 -5.51 16.87 -16.18
N GLY A 132 -5.25 17.79 -15.25
CA GLY A 132 -6.23 18.39 -14.37
C GLY A 132 -6.43 19.88 -14.63
N ARG A 133 -7.57 20.40 -14.17
CA ARG A 133 -8.00 21.79 -14.25
C ARG A 133 -8.01 22.43 -12.86
N LEU A 134 -7.46 23.63 -12.72
CA LEU A 134 -7.59 24.42 -11.49
C LEU A 134 -9.05 24.82 -11.24
N VAL A 135 -9.47 24.76 -9.98
CA VAL A 135 -10.78 25.23 -9.53
C VAL A 135 -10.62 26.58 -8.83
N THR A 136 -11.27 27.62 -9.36
CA THR A 136 -11.03 29.03 -8.96
C THR A 136 -12.32 29.81 -8.68
N ASN A 137 -13.48 29.14 -8.61
CA ASN A 137 -14.79 29.77 -8.38
C ASN A 137 -15.41 29.34 -7.05
N TRP A 138 -14.58 29.21 -6.01
CA TRP A 138 -14.99 28.73 -4.69
C TRP A 138 -15.82 29.77 -3.93
N LYS A 139 -16.88 29.29 -3.26
CA LYS A 139 -17.70 30.05 -2.31
C LYS A 139 -17.77 29.28 -1.00
N ARG A 140 -17.84 29.97 0.15
CA ARG A 140 -18.05 29.26 1.42
C ARG A 140 -19.45 28.67 1.44
N ALA A 141 -19.62 27.46 1.97
CA ALA A 141 -20.93 26.82 2.01
C ALA A 141 -21.96 27.66 2.78
N ILE A 142 -21.56 28.34 3.86
CA ILE A 142 -22.44 29.26 4.60
C ILE A 142 -22.94 30.48 3.79
N GLU A 143 -22.28 30.83 2.68
CA GLU A 143 -22.66 31.95 1.81
C GLU A 143 -23.57 31.50 0.66
N VAL A 144 -23.73 30.19 0.46
CA VAL A 144 -24.54 29.62 -0.62
C VAL A 144 -25.98 29.46 -0.15
N ALA A 145 -26.92 30.14 -0.81
CA ALA A 145 -28.32 30.21 -0.35
C ALA A 145 -29.05 28.85 -0.25
N ASN A 146 -28.69 27.89 -1.11
CA ASN A 146 -29.37 26.60 -1.23
C ASN A 146 -28.39 25.41 -1.08
N VAL A 147 -27.60 25.40 0.00
CA VAL A 147 -26.76 24.24 0.31
C VAL A 147 -27.61 23.01 0.62
N SER A 148 -27.21 21.86 0.09
CA SER A 148 -27.88 20.58 0.33
C SER A 148 -28.03 20.31 1.84
N PRO A 149 -29.22 19.91 2.31
CA PRO A 149 -29.44 19.58 3.71
C PRO A 149 -28.71 18.31 4.15
N LEU A 150 -28.14 17.53 3.21
CA LEU A 150 -27.31 16.37 3.53
C LEU A 150 -25.93 16.77 4.07
N LEU A 151 -25.42 17.95 3.72
CA LEU A 151 -24.14 18.42 4.27
C LEU A 151 -24.29 18.60 5.80
N PRO A 152 -23.46 17.93 6.62
CA PRO A 152 -23.50 18.04 8.08
C PRO A 152 -23.44 19.50 8.52
N GLN A 153 -24.22 19.85 9.55
CA GLN A 153 -24.34 21.25 10.01
C GLN A 153 -22.99 21.78 10.49
N GLU A 154 -22.27 20.95 11.23
CA GLU A 154 -20.92 21.17 11.76
C GLU A 154 -19.87 21.38 10.66
N ALA A 155 -20.08 20.84 9.45
CA ALA A 155 -19.14 20.96 8.34
C ALA A 155 -19.30 22.28 7.56
N ARG A 156 -20.47 22.94 7.65
CA ARG A 156 -20.82 24.07 6.77
C ARG A 156 -19.85 25.24 6.87
N GLU A 157 -19.32 25.52 8.05
CA GLU A 157 -18.39 26.64 8.26
C GLU A 157 -17.02 26.42 7.59
N HIS A 158 -16.68 25.16 7.32
CA HIS A 158 -15.38 24.72 6.81
C HIS A 158 -15.40 24.31 5.33
N VAL A 159 -16.57 24.03 4.77
CA VAL A 159 -16.71 23.53 3.40
C VAL A 159 -16.80 24.68 2.40
N PHE A 160 -16.09 24.52 1.29
CA PHE A 160 -16.18 25.36 0.11
C PHE A 160 -16.94 24.62 -1.01
N ILE A 161 -17.67 25.37 -1.83
CA ILE A 161 -18.46 24.86 -2.94
C ILE A 161 -18.01 25.56 -4.23
N ALA A 162 -17.76 24.79 -5.28
CA ALA A 162 -17.47 25.28 -6.63
C ALA A 162 -18.42 24.66 -7.66
N ASP A 163 -18.76 25.43 -8.70
CA ASP A 163 -19.52 24.93 -9.85
C ASP A 163 -18.55 24.55 -10.97
N LEU A 164 -18.40 23.25 -11.22
CA LEU A 164 -17.47 22.76 -12.23
C LEU A 164 -17.94 23.06 -13.67
N LYS A 165 -19.24 23.25 -13.89
CA LYS A 165 -19.77 23.58 -15.24
C LYS A 165 -19.35 24.98 -15.67
N GLU A 166 -19.28 25.93 -14.75
CA GLU A 166 -18.75 27.28 -15.02
C GLU A 166 -17.28 27.25 -15.47
N LEU A 167 -16.53 26.22 -15.07
CA LEU A 167 -15.14 25.98 -15.48
C LEU A 167 -15.01 25.10 -16.73
N GLY A 168 -16.13 24.80 -17.41
CA GLY A 168 -16.16 23.97 -18.61
C GLY A 168 -15.97 22.46 -18.34
N VAL A 169 -16.04 22.02 -17.09
CA VAL A 169 -15.93 20.61 -16.70
C VAL A 169 -17.33 20.01 -16.60
N SER A 170 -17.64 19.06 -17.48
CA SER A 170 -18.98 18.45 -17.58
C SER A 170 -18.99 16.92 -17.53
N ASP A 171 -17.85 16.29 -17.80
CA ASP A 171 -17.64 14.87 -17.56
C ASP A 171 -17.01 14.67 -16.18
N TYR A 172 -17.67 13.92 -15.31
CA TYR A 172 -17.23 13.65 -13.92
C TYR A 172 -16.79 12.21 -13.70
N GLY A 173 -16.91 11.34 -14.71
CA GLY A 173 -16.76 9.89 -14.57
C GLY A 173 -17.56 9.26 -13.43
N SER A 174 -17.16 8.07 -12.98
CA SER A 174 -17.85 7.31 -11.94
C SER A 174 -17.09 7.31 -10.62
N ALA A 175 -17.80 7.37 -9.49
CA ALA A 175 -17.20 7.12 -8.18
C ALA A 175 -16.63 5.68 -8.05
N GLY A 176 -17.14 4.73 -8.84
CA GLY A 176 -16.67 3.34 -8.86
C GLY A 176 -15.30 3.13 -9.50
N GLY A 177 -14.76 4.13 -10.21
CA GLY A 177 -13.49 4.05 -10.92
C GLY A 177 -13.47 4.97 -12.16
N GLY A 178 -12.30 5.55 -12.47
CA GLY A 178 -12.13 6.48 -13.60
C GLY A 178 -12.89 7.81 -13.43
N GLY A 179 -13.37 8.11 -12.22
CA GLY A 179 -14.02 9.35 -11.87
C GLY A 179 -13.07 10.54 -11.77
N LEU A 180 -13.67 11.73 -11.74
CA LEU A 180 -12.99 12.96 -11.36
C LEU A 180 -12.48 12.85 -9.92
N GLU A 181 -11.26 13.33 -9.73
CA GLU A 181 -10.57 13.34 -8.44
C GLU A 181 -10.14 14.76 -8.11
N LEU A 182 -10.13 15.10 -6.81
CA LEU A 182 -9.65 16.38 -6.31
C LEU A 182 -8.25 16.24 -5.72
N PHE A 183 -7.38 17.17 -6.09
CA PHE A 183 -6.03 17.31 -5.55
C PHE A 183 -5.87 18.68 -4.90
N TYR A 184 -5.14 18.74 -3.80
CA TYR A 184 -4.87 19.96 -3.05
C TYR A 184 -3.49 19.86 -2.40
N GLN A 185 -2.64 20.89 -2.56
CA GLN A 185 -1.28 20.94 -2.01
C GLN A 185 -0.45 19.67 -2.35
N ASN A 186 -0.49 19.25 -3.61
CA ASN A 186 0.16 18.03 -4.11
C ASN A 186 -0.25 16.74 -3.37
N ARG A 187 -1.48 16.67 -2.85
CA ARG A 187 -2.06 15.48 -2.23
C ARG A 187 -3.40 15.13 -2.85
N ARG A 188 -3.72 13.84 -2.91
CA ARG A 188 -5.04 13.33 -3.29
C ARG A 188 -6.00 13.55 -2.14
N MET A 189 -7.12 14.22 -2.40
CA MET A 189 -8.18 14.37 -1.41
C MET A 189 -9.05 13.11 -1.39
N THR A 190 -9.74 12.89 -0.28
CA THR A 190 -10.51 11.68 -0.04
C THR A 190 -11.97 11.93 -0.39
N LEU A 191 -12.60 11.06 -1.19
CA LEU A 191 -14.06 11.09 -1.30
C LEU A 191 -14.67 10.85 0.07
N ALA A 192 -15.58 11.74 0.49
CA ALA A 192 -16.28 11.65 1.77
C ALA A 192 -16.77 10.22 2.04
N ARG A 193 -16.34 9.65 3.16
CA ARG A 193 -16.44 8.21 3.43
C ARG A 193 -16.62 7.89 4.90
N TRP A 194 -17.24 6.72 5.17
CA TRP A 194 -17.34 6.16 6.49
C TRP A 194 -16.89 4.69 6.55
N PRO A 195 -16.08 4.29 7.55
CA PRO A 195 -15.37 5.18 8.47
C PRO A 195 -14.35 6.05 7.73
N ASN A 196 -14.03 7.22 8.28
CA ASN A 196 -13.13 8.21 7.64
C ASN A 196 -11.75 7.61 7.35
N GLN A 197 -11.34 6.60 8.13
CA GLN A 197 -10.11 5.82 7.94
C GLN A 197 -10.37 4.32 8.14
N GLY A 198 -9.58 3.47 7.48
CA GLY A 198 -9.63 2.01 7.65
C GLY A 198 -10.90 1.36 7.12
N PHE A 199 -11.40 0.33 7.80
CA PHE A 199 -12.57 -0.44 7.38
C PHE A 199 -13.46 -0.79 8.58
N THR A 200 -14.74 -0.99 8.33
CA THR A 200 -15.66 -1.70 9.25
C THR A 200 -15.86 -3.15 8.77
N LYS A 201 -16.70 -3.93 9.46
CA LYS A 201 -16.93 -5.35 9.17
C LYS A 201 -18.38 -5.64 8.75
N ILE A 202 -18.54 -6.69 7.96
CA ILE A 202 -19.83 -7.34 7.73
C ILE A 202 -20.21 -8.14 8.99
N VAL A 203 -21.36 -7.82 9.59
CA VAL A 203 -21.90 -8.52 10.77
C VAL A 203 -22.42 -9.89 10.39
N ASP A 204 -23.20 -9.97 9.31
CA ASP A 204 -23.70 -11.23 8.76
C ASP A 204 -24.13 -11.11 7.29
N VAL A 205 -24.43 -12.24 6.67
CA VAL A 205 -25.04 -12.34 5.33
C VAL A 205 -26.38 -13.06 5.43
N LEU A 206 -27.28 -12.88 4.45
CA LEU A 206 -28.67 -13.34 4.57
C LEU A 206 -28.83 -14.84 4.25
N GLY A 207 -27.88 -15.43 3.53
CA GLY A 207 -27.96 -16.83 3.11
C GLY A 207 -29.03 -17.05 2.03
N GLU A 208 -29.30 -16.05 1.19
CA GLU A 208 -30.26 -16.18 0.09
C GLU A 208 -29.75 -17.13 -0.99
N GLN A 209 -28.44 -17.12 -1.26
CA GLN A 209 -27.78 -18.09 -2.12
C GLN A 209 -26.45 -18.55 -1.48
N PRO A 210 -26.51 -19.46 -0.48
CA PRO A 210 -25.34 -19.91 0.25
C PRO A 210 -24.28 -20.51 -0.65
N ILE A 211 -23.02 -20.19 -0.36
CA ILE A 211 -21.85 -20.74 -1.05
C ILE A 211 -20.82 -21.22 -0.04
N ASP A 212 -20.05 -22.22 -0.46
CA ASP A 212 -18.86 -22.69 0.26
C ASP A 212 -17.67 -22.63 -0.68
N VAL A 213 -16.74 -21.71 -0.39
CA VAL A 213 -15.50 -21.55 -1.15
C VAL A 213 -14.36 -22.01 -0.26
N ARG A 214 -13.85 -23.23 -0.53
CA ARG A 214 -12.71 -23.84 0.19
C ARG A 214 -12.94 -23.97 1.70
N GLY A 215 -14.14 -24.40 2.11
CA GLY A 215 -14.53 -24.58 3.52
C GLY A 215 -14.92 -23.28 4.21
N ARG A 216 -14.99 -22.16 3.48
CA ARG A 216 -15.47 -20.87 3.99
C ARG A 216 -16.88 -20.63 3.47
N LYS A 217 -17.83 -20.55 4.40
CA LYS A 217 -19.23 -20.25 4.10
C LYS A 217 -19.44 -18.76 3.87
N GLY A 218 -20.31 -18.44 2.92
CA GLY A 218 -20.80 -17.09 2.66
C GLY A 218 -22.05 -17.12 1.80
N ASP A 219 -22.34 -16.01 1.13
CA ASP A 219 -23.50 -15.84 0.27
C ASP A 219 -23.06 -15.25 -1.08
N LYS A 220 -23.67 -15.71 -2.17
CA LYS A 220 -23.41 -15.16 -3.50
C LYS A 220 -24.10 -13.81 -3.70
N VAL A 221 -25.20 -13.57 -2.99
CA VAL A 221 -25.98 -12.33 -3.11
C VAL A 221 -25.30 -11.18 -2.36
N GLY A 222 -25.19 -10.03 -3.00
CA GLY A 222 -24.63 -8.81 -2.41
C GLY A 222 -25.56 -8.11 -1.44
N LYS A 223 -25.93 -8.80 -0.35
CA LYS A 223 -26.73 -8.28 0.75
C LYS A 223 -26.04 -8.63 2.06
N PHE A 224 -25.79 -7.64 2.90
CA PHE A 224 -25.07 -7.86 4.15
C PHE A 224 -25.59 -6.99 5.28
N ILE A 225 -25.48 -7.52 6.50
CA ILE A 225 -25.87 -6.84 7.73
C ILE A 225 -24.68 -6.02 8.23
N TYR A 226 -24.95 -4.77 8.60
CA TYR A 226 -23.98 -3.85 9.18
C TYR A 226 -24.27 -3.59 10.66
N GLU A 227 -23.31 -2.97 11.34
CA GLU A 227 -23.43 -2.58 12.75
C GLU A 227 -23.72 -1.08 12.91
N GLY A 228 -24.45 -0.72 13.97
CA GLY A 228 -24.71 0.66 14.36
C GLY A 228 -25.79 1.35 13.53
N ASN A 229 -25.92 2.67 13.72
CA ASN A 229 -26.97 3.49 13.09
C ASN A 229 -26.45 4.40 11.98
N ARG A 230 -25.13 4.48 11.74
CA ARG A 230 -24.54 5.45 10.79
C ARG A 230 -25.17 5.39 9.39
N PRO A 231 -25.42 4.20 8.79
CA PRO A 231 -26.01 4.13 7.45
C PRO A 231 -27.42 4.73 7.31
N SER A 232 -28.13 4.97 8.42
CA SER A 232 -29.43 5.67 8.39
C SER A 232 -29.34 7.09 7.81
N ARG A 233 -28.17 7.73 7.89
CA ARG A 233 -27.89 9.04 7.29
C ARG A 233 -27.86 8.99 5.76
N TRP A 234 -27.55 7.83 5.18
CA TRP A 234 -27.23 7.68 3.76
C TRP A 234 -28.43 7.36 2.88
N VAL A 235 -29.62 7.14 3.46
CA VAL A 235 -30.83 6.72 2.73
C VAL A 235 -31.22 7.69 1.62
N LYS A 236 -30.88 8.98 1.78
CA LYS A 236 -31.17 10.04 0.82
C LYS A 236 -29.98 10.40 -0.09
N GLU A 237 -28.86 9.70 0.03
CA GLU A 237 -27.70 9.91 -0.83
C GLU A 237 -28.05 9.50 -2.26
N LYS A 238 -27.56 10.28 -3.23
CA LYS A 238 -27.92 10.10 -4.64
C LYS A 238 -27.09 8.99 -5.30
N ASP A 239 -25.81 8.93 -4.98
CA ASP A 239 -24.84 8.01 -5.59
C ASP A 239 -23.96 7.33 -4.52
N PRO A 240 -24.53 6.61 -3.52
CA PRO A 240 -23.75 5.92 -2.50
C PRO A 240 -23.01 4.70 -3.06
N TRP A 241 -21.73 4.55 -2.69
CA TRP A 241 -20.91 3.39 -3.03
C TRP A 241 -20.33 2.72 -1.79
N VAL A 242 -19.98 1.45 -1.95
CA VAL A 242 -19.20 0.69 -0.97
C VAL A 242 -18.00 0.04 -1.63
N HIS A 243 -16.88 0.00 -0.92
CA HIS A 243 -15.69 -0.74 -1.30
C HIS A 243 -15.41 -1.77 -0.22
N GLY A 244 -15.21 -3.02 -0.60
CA GLY A 244 -14.93 -4.08 0.35
C GLY A 244 -14.08 -5.21 -0.20
N TYR A 245 -13.44 -5.90 0.73
CA TYR A 245 -12.76 -7.17 0.55
C TYR A 245 -13.75 -8.27 0.87
N TRP A 246 -14.67 -8.55 -0.06
CA TRP A 246 -15.96 -9.18 0.24
C TRP A 246 -15.89 -10.62 0.71
N PHE A 247 -14.88 -11.36 0.24
CA PHE A 247 -14.68 -12.77 0.58
C PHE A 247 -13.24 -13.11 0.91
N TRP A 248 -12.29 -12.61 0.15
CA TRP A 248 -10.87 -12.82 0.37
C TRP A 248 -10.15 -11.47 0.43
N ASP A 249 -9.05 -11.40 1.19
CA ASP A 249 -8.30 -10.15 1.37
C ASP A 249 -7.41 -9.77 0.19
N TRP A 250 -7.29 -10.65 -0.80
CA TRP A 250 -6.65 -10.39 -2.10
C TRP A 250 -7.63 -10.04 -3.22
N SER A 251 -8.93 -9.89 -2.93
CA SER A 251 -9.97 -9.67 -3.93
C SER A 251 -10.95 -8.61 -3.46
N ASP A 252 -10.65 -7.36 -3.79
CA ASP A 252 -11.53 -6.22 -3.53
C ASP A 252 -12.51 -5.97 -4.68
N GLN A 253 -13.62 -5.30 -4.37
CA GLN A 253 -14.48 -4.73 -5.40
C GLN A 253 -15.27 -3.53 -4.86
N ARG A 254 -15.53 -2.56 -5.73
CA ARG A 254 -16.47 -1.46 -5.50
C ARG A 254 -17.84 -1.80 -6.03
N HIS A 255 -18.89 -1.49 -5.27
CA HIS A 255 -20.26 -1.60 -5.72
C HIS A 255 -21.06 -0.33 -5.48
N PRO A 256 -21.95 0.03 -6.42
CA PRO A 256 -23.00 0.98 -6.13
C PRO A 256 -24.01 0.34 -5.18
N VAL A 257 -24.50 1.11 -4.23
CA VAL A 257 -25.53 0.66 -3.31
C VAL A 257 -26.89 0.66 -4.02
N ALA A 258 -27.64 -0.41 -3.85
CA ALA A 258 -29.00 -0.58 -4.38
C ALA A 258 -30.06 -0.20 -3.35
N LEU A 259 -29.85 -0.55 -2.09
CA LEU A 259 -30.78 -0.32 -0.98
C LEU A 259 -30.01 -0.19 0.33
N ILE A 260 -30.47 0.72 1.18
CA ILE A 260 -30.13 0.79 2.60
C ILE A 260 -31.45 0.66 3.36
N ASP A 261 -31.56 -0.37 4.21
CA ASP A 261 -32.70 -0.58 5.10
C ASP A 261 -32.21 -0.45 6.56
N PRO A 262 -32.42 0.73 7.18
CA PRO A 262 -32.00 0.98 8.55
C PRO A 262 -32.70 0.14 9.61
N TYR A 263 -33.92 -0.35 9.34
CA TYR A 263 -34.67 -1.13 10.31
C TYR A 263 -34.13 -2.55 10.44
N ARG A 264 -33.56 -3.08 9.34
CA ARG A 264 -32.94 -4.40 9.29
C ARG A 264 -31.41 -4.36 9.39
N SER A 265 -30.83 -3.17 9.54
CA SER A 265 -29.38 -2.93 9.43
C SER A 265 -28.78 -3.55 8.17
N LEU A 266 -29.44 -3.37 7.03
CA LEU A 266 -29.15 -4.08 5.79
C LEU A 266 -28.67 -3.11 4.71
N ILE A 267 -27.58 -3.47 4.04
CA ILE A 267 -27.17 -2.87 2.76
C ILE A 267 -27.26 -3.94 1.68
N ALA A 268 -27.89 -3.58 0.55
CA ALA A 268 -27.85 -4.36 -0.69
C ALA A 268 -27.06 -3.59 -1.75
N VAL A 269 -26.18 -4.27 -2.47
CA VAL A 269 -25.42 -3.71 -3.60
C VAL A 269 -26.05 -4.08 -4.94
N LYS A 270 -25.73 -3.32 -5.99
CA LYS A 270 -26.19 -3.64 -7.35
C LYS A 270 -25.34 -4.77 -7.97
N PRO A 271 -25.94 -5.68 -8.77
CA PRO A 271 -25.19 -6.65 -9.57
C PRO A 271 -24.36 -5.98 -10.68
N PRO A 272 -23.33 -6.65 -11.24
CA PRO A 272 -22.91 -8.02 -10.92
C PRO A 272 -22.28 -8.13 -9.52
N TYR A 273 -22.63 -9.19 -8.81
CA TYR A 273 -22.09 -9.48 -7.49
C TYR A 273 -20.65 -9.99 -7.55
N HIS A 274 -19.93 -9.83 -6.44
CA HIS A 274 -18.55 -10.26 -6.33
C HIS A 274 -18.36 -11.73 -6.70
N TYR A 275 -17.27 -12.04 -7.40
CA TYR A 275 -17.01 -13.36 -7.97
C TYR A 275 -17.02 -14.46 -6.90
N TYR A 276 -16.38 -14.21 -5.75
CA TYR A 276 -16.37 -15.13 -4.62
C TYR A 276 -17.58 -15.00 -3.69
N GLY A 277 -18.43 -13.98 -3.87
CA GLY A 277 -19.53 -13.64 -2.96
C GLY A 277 -19.09 -12.79 -1.77
N TYR A 278 -19.86 -12.87 -0.68
CA TYR A 278 -19.73 -12.07 0.54
C TYR A 278 -19.71 -13.00 1.76
N ARG A 279 -18.92 -12.68 2.79
CA ARG A 279 -18.94 -13.45 4.05
C ARG A 279 -18.83 -12.57 5.29
N LYS A 280 -19.34 -13.11 6.40
CA LYS A 280 -19.23 -12.55 7.74
C LYS A 280 -17.78 -12.22 8.12
N GLY A 281 -17.59 -11.07 8.77
CA GLY A 281 -16.31 -10.60 9.29
C GLY A 281 -15.38 -9.96 8.25
N GLN A 282 -15.81 -9.84 6.99
CA GLN A 282 -15.06 -9.17 5.93
C GLN A 282 -15.20 -7.66 5.98
N TRP A 283 -14.21 -6.98 5.38
CA TRP A 283 -13.97 -5.56 5.57
C TRP A 283 -14.60 -4.73 4.46
N TRP A 284 -15.16 -3.58 4.83
CA TRP A 284 -15.74 -2.65 3.88
C TRP A 284 -15.78 -1.21 4.44
N TYR A 285 -15.96 -0.24 3.55
CA TYR A 285 -16.33 1.14 3.89
C TYR A 285 -17.31 1.68 2.84
N ALA A 286 -18.10 2.68 3.22
CA ALA A 286 -18.97 3.43 2.32
C ALA A 286 -18.29 4.73 1.90
N PHE A 287 -18.53 5.20 0.69
CA PHE A 287 -17.92 6.43 0.18
C PHE A 287 -18.80 7.10 -0.89
N ASN A 288 -18.41 8.33 -1.26
CA ASN A 288 -19.18 9.20 -2.13
C ASN A 288 -20.50 9.63 -1.48
N LEU A 289 -20.43 10.05 -0.21
CA LEU A 289 -21.57 10.38 0.64
C LEU A 289 -21.44 11.83 1.13
N LEU A 290 -22.34 12.74 0.73
CA LEU A 290 -22.26 14.14 1.18
C LEU A 290 -22.49 14.26 2.68
N SER A 291 -23.31 13.39 3.25
CA SER A 291 -23.59 13.30 4.69
C SER A 291 -22.42 12.79 5.51
N GLU A 292 -21.36 12.28 4.88
CA GLU A 292 -20.11 11.90 5.53
C GLU A 292 -18.96 12.85 5.17
N LEU A 293 -19.24 14.03 4.57
CA LEU A 293 -18.24 15.09 4.44
C LEU A 293 -18.07 15.77 5.80
N ASP A 294 -17.31 15.15 6.69
CA ASP A 294 -17.28 15.49 8.11
C ASP A 294 -15.87 15.63 8.70
N THR A 295 -14.82 15.45 7.89
CA THR A 295 -13.44 15.66 8.33
C THR A 295 -12.59 16.44 7.31
N PRO A 296 -11.58 17.21 7.76
CA PRO A 296 -10.68 17.91 6.85
C PRO A 296 -9.95 16.96 5.88
N GLY A 297 -9.84 17.38 4.62
CA GLY A 297 -9.25 16.59 3.52
C GLY A 297 -10.26 15.80 2.70
N GLU A 298 -11.54 15.83 3.07
CA GLU A 298 -12.60 15.18 2.31
C GLU A 298 -13.26 16.10 1.27
N TYR A 299 -13.80 15.49 0.22
CA TYR A 299 -14.61 16.16 -0.78
C TYR A 299 -15.79 15.29 -1.23
N TYR A 300 -16.81 15.92 -1.79
CA TYR A 300 -17.94 15.27 -2.44
C TYR A 300 -18.26 15.97 -3.75
N LEU A 301 -18.63 15.20 -4.77
CA LEU A 301 -19.04 15.72 -6.08
C LEU A 301 -20.49 15.30 -6.36
N ASP A 302 -21.40 16.28 -6.40
CA ASP A 302 -22.74 16.04 -6.94
C ASP A 302 -22.62 15.96 -8.47
N ARG A 303 -22.61 14.74 -9.01
CA ARG A 303 -22.43 14.48 -10.43
C ARG A 303 -23.64 14.88 -11.28
N GLU A 304 -24.82 15.07 -10.68
CA GLU A 304 -25.99 15.56 -11.40
C GLU A 304 -25.87 17.07 -11.64
N THR A 305 -25.49 17.81 -10.60
CA THR A 305 -25.44 19.28 -10.65
C THR A 305 -24.09 19.81 -11.12
N GLY A 306 -22.99 19.09 -10.89
CA GLY A 306 -21.62 19.57 -11.11
C GLY A 306 -21.04 20.34 -9.93
N GLN A 307 -21.68 20.27 -8.76
CA GLN A 307 -21.21 20.98 -7.57
C GLN A 307 -20.17 20.16 -6.82
N LEU A 308 -18.98 20.74 -6.66
CA LEU A 308 -17.88 20.18 -5.88
C LEU A 308 -17.89 20.80 -4.48
N TYR A 309 -18.00 19.97 -3.46
CA TYR A 309 -17.90 20.32 -2.04
C TYR A 309 -16.55 19.87 -1.52
N PHE A 310 -15.82 20.74 -0.84
CA PHE A 310 -14.48 20.43 -0.33
C PHE A 310 -14.28 20.99 1.07
N TRP A 311 -13.82 20.15 2.01
CA TRP A 311 -13.30 20.57 3.31
C TRP A 311 -11.76 20.55 3.25
N PRO A 312 -11.08 21.70 3.13
CA PRO A 312 -9.63 21.73 3.00
C PRO A 312 -8.92 21.33 4.31
N PRO A 313 -7.81 20.58 4.25
CA PRO A 313 -7.12 20.05 5.43
C PRO A 313 -6.52 21.14 6.33
N ASP A 314 -6.15 22.28 5.76
CA ASP A 314 -5.60 23.46 6.44
C ASP A 314 -6.66 24.48 6.86
N SER A 315 -7.94 24.20 6.60
CA SER A 315 -9.10 25.00 7.02
C SER A 315 -8.94 26.52 6.77
N PRO A 316 -8.70 26.95 5.51
CA PRO A 316 -8.55 28.35 5.17
C PRO A 316 -9.84 29.13 5.47
N THR A 317 -9.67 30.39 5.85
CA THR A 317 -10.77 31.27 6.26
C THR A 317 -11.52 31.93 5.09
N ASP A 318 -10.92 31.93 3.90
CA ASP A 318 -11.43 32.58 2.70
C ASP A 318 -10.99 31.85 1.40
N PRO A 319 -11.68 32.09 0.27
CA PRO A 319 -11.36 31.43 -1.00
C PRO A 319 -9.97 31.73 -1.56
N ALA A 320 -9.41 32.92 -1.33
CA ALA A 320 -8.09 33.27 -1.88
C ALA A 320 -6.99 32.41 -1.25
N ARG A 321 -7.07 32.18 0.07
CA ARG A 321 -6.17 31.25 0.77
C ARG A 321 -6.35 29.79 0.35
N LEU A 322 -7.57 29.39 0.00
CA LEU A 322 -7.82 28.07 -0.59
C LEU A 322 -7.11 27.95 -1.95
N GLU A 323 -7.14 28.98 -2.78
CA GLU A 323 -6.51 28.95 -4.09
C GLU A 323 -4.97 28.86 -4.04
N ASP A 324 -4.33 29.33 -2.96
CA ASP A 324 -2.88 29.14 -2.72
C ASP A 324 -2.46 27.67 -2.72
N GLY A 325 -3.36 26.77 -2.26
CA GLY A 325 -3.13 25.33 -2.30
C GLY A 325 -3.44 24.65 -3.64
N GLN A 326 -3.81 25.44 -4.66
CA GLN A 326 -4.08 25.02 -6.04
C GLN A 326 -5.05 23.82 -6.18
N PRO A 327 -6.31 23.94 -5.69
CA PRO A 327 -7.30 22.87 -5.86
C PRO A 327 -7.44 22.51 -7.34
N THR A 328 -7.14 21.25 -7.68
CA THR A 328 -7.10 20.76 -9.07
C THR A 328 -8.00 19.54 -9.21
N VAL A 329 -8.87 19.53 -10.23
CA VAL A 329 -9.68 18.37 -10.57
C VAL A 329 -9.16 17.64 -11.80
N SER A 330 -9.17 16.31 -11.79
CA SER A 330 -8.75 15.51 -12.97
C SER A 330 -9.78 15.57 -14.10
N VAL A 331 -9.32 15.86 -15.33
CA VAL A 331 -10.18 15.99 -16.52
C VAL A 331 -9.75 15.09 -17.68
N SER A 332 -8.45 14.98 -17.96
CA SER A 332 -7.93 14.16 -19.06
C SER A 332 -7.83 12.69 -18.67
N SER A 333 -8.06 11.79 -19.63
CA SER A 333 -7.89 10.34 -19.47
C SER A 333 -6.42 9.90 -19.35
N GLY A 334 -5.47 10.76 -19.72
CA GLY A 334 -4.02 10.52 -19.67
C GLY A 334 -3.24 11.79 -20.02
N ILE A 335 -1.92 11.68 -20.18
CA ILE A 335 -1.07 12.84 -20.52
C ILE A 335 -0.46 12.70 -21.91
N MET A 336 0.06 11.51 -22.25
CA MET A 336 0.72 11.29 -23.53
C MET A 336 0.52 9.86 -24.03
N GLN A 337 0.34 9.71 -25.34
CA GLN A 337 0.27 8.43 -26.03
C GLN A 337 1.25 8.37 -27.19
N LEU A 338 2.08 7.34 -27.21
CA LEU A 338 3.03 7.01 -28.27
C LEU A 338 2.55 5.74 -28.97
N VAL A 339 2.36 5.78 -30.30
CA VAL A 339 1.88 4.63 -31.07
C VAL A 339 2.74 4.40 -32.30
N SER A 340 3.37 3.23 -32.38
CA SER A 340 4.22 2.82 -33.50
C SER A 340 5.32 3.84 -33.82
N VAL A 341 5.88 4.48 -32.80
CA VAL A 341 6.97 5.44 -32.93
C VAL A 341 8.30 4.82 -32.51
N ARG A 342 9.40 5.44 -32.92
CA ARG A 342 10.75 5.04 -32.53
C ARG A 342 11.61 6.22 -32.13
N ASN A 343 12.61 5.97 -31.31
CA ASN A 343 13.63 6.95 -30.92
C ASN A 343 13.03 8.23 -30.30
N VAL A 344 12.00 8.07 -29.47
CA VAL A 344 11.36 9.17 -28.74
C VAL A 344 11.88 9.20 -27.30
N THR A 345 12.33 10.36 -26.83
CA THR A 345 12.77 10.55 -25.44
C THR A 345 11.93 11.62 -24.76
N LEU A 346 11.46 11.35 -23.55
CA LEU A 346 10.83 12.32 -22.64
C LEU A 346 11.71 12.49 -21.41
N ARG A 347 12.11 13.73 -21.10
CA ARG A 347 13.07 14.03 -20.04
C ARG A 347 12.69 15.22 -19.17
N GLY A 348 12.77 15.06 -17.85
CA GLY A 348 12.71 16.17 -16.90
C GLY A 348 11.32 16.76 -16.65
N VAL A 349 10.26 16.12 -17.17
CA VAL A 349 8.88 16.60 -17.09
C VAL A 349 8.13 15.94 -15.94
N ARG A 350 7.28 16.69 -15.23
CA ARG A 350 6.27 16.15 -14.30
C ARG A 350 4.97 15.89 -15.06
N LEU A 351 4.45 14.67 -14.99
CA LEU A 351 3.18 14.25 -15.57
C LEU A 351 2.19 13.98 -14.43
N ALA A 352 1.11 14.76 -14.34
CA ALA A 352 0.24 14.73 -13.15
C ALA A 352 -1.26 14.93 -13.41
N HIS A 353 -2.08 14.61 -12.41
CA HIS A 353 -3.50 14.97 -12.31
C HIS A 353 -4.44 14.42 -13.41
N CYS A 354 -4.09 13.30 -14.06
CA CYS A 354 -4.96 12.65 -15.05
C CYS A 354 -5.79 11.52 -14.43
N ARG A 355 -6.92 11.16 -15.05
CA ARG A 355 -7.85 10.12 -14.59
C ARG A 355 -7.36 8.70 -14.83
N GLY A 356 -6.50 8.51 -15.82
CA GLY A 356 -6.04 7.19 -16.24
C GLY A 356 -4.51 7.11 -16.23
N THR A 357 -3.98 6.38 -17.21
CA THR A 357 -2.53 6.20 -17.32
C THR A 357 -1.87 7.46 -17.87
N ALA A 358 -0.81 7.94 -17.23
CA ALA A 358 -0.15 9.16 -17.67
C ALA A 358 0.54 8.99 -19.03
N LEU A 359 1.34 7.95 -19.23
CA LEU A 359 2.02 7.66 -20.49
C LEU A 359 1.72 6.25 -21.00
N VAL A 360 1.23 6.14 -22.23
CA VAL A 360 1.02 4.86 -22.92
C VAL A 360 1.92 4.77 -24.15
N CYS A 361 2.71 3.70 -24.26
CA CYS A 361 3.55 3.36 -25.39
C CYS A 361 3.04 2.07 -26.04
N GLU A 362 2.50 2.15 -27.25
CA GLU A 362 1.98 1.00 -28.00
C GLU A 362 2.88 0.71 -29.20
N ASN A 363 3.42 -0.49 -29.26
CA ASN A 363 4.32 -0.97 -30.33
C ASN A 363 5.49 -0.02 -30.64
N CYS A 364 6.06 0.57 -29.59
CA CYS A 364 7.16 1.53 -29.72
C CYS A 364 8.53 0.84 -29.71
N GLU A 365 9.51 1.47 -30.36
CA GLU A 365 10.88 0.95 -30.43
C GLU A 365 11.88 1.99 -29.90
N ASN A 366 12.77 1.60 -28.99
CA ASN A 366 13.84 2.48 -28.48
C ASN A 366 13.31 3.83 -27.98
N CYS A 367 12.25 3.80 -27.16
CA CYS A 367 11.67 5.00 -26.55
C CYS A 367 12.03 5.09 -25.07
N THR A 368 12.45 6.26 -24.61
CA THR A 368 13.00 6.46 -23.26
C THR A 368 12.21 7.48 -22.46
N VAL A 369 11.88 7.14 -21.23
CA VAL A 369 11.40 8.07 -20.19
C VAL A 369 12.50 8.18 -19.15
N GLU A 370 12.99 9.39 -18.90
CA GLU A 370 14.17 9.60 -18.07
C GLU A 370 14.03 10.83 -17.18
N ASN A 371 14.33 10.68 -15.89
CA ASN A 371 14.33 11.79 -14.94
C ASN A 371 12.97 12.55 -14.92
N CYS A 372 11.87 11.79 -15.00
CA CYS A 372 10.52 12.31 -14.94
C CYS A 372 9.91 12.10 -13.55
N GLU A 373 8.86 12.86 -13.26
CA GLU A 373 8.02 12.65 -12.08
C GLU A 373 6.60 12.32 -12.53
N PHE A 374 6.06 11.21 -12.04
CA PHE A 374 4.66 10.83 -12.24
C PHE A 374 3.97 10.93 -10.89
N LEU A 375 2.94 11.77 -10.82
CA LEU A 375 2.33 12.19 -9.56
C LEU A 375 0.82 12.27 -9.70
N LEU A 376 0.07 11.72 -8.73
CA LEU A 376 -1.39 11.92 -8.64
C LEU A 376 -2.15 11.52 -9.93
N THR A 377 -1.86 10.33 -10.45
CA THR A 377 -2.57 9.74 -11.60
C THR A 377 -3.69 8.83 -11.13
N GLY A 378 -4.79 8.72 -11.86
CA GLY A 378 -5.85 7.76 -11.55
C GLY A 378 -5.56 6.32 -12.03
N GLY A 379 -4.65 6.18 -13.01
CA GLY A 379 -4.15 4.91 -13.54
C GLY A 379 -2.66 4.69 -13.28
N TRP A 380 -1.99 4.00 -14.20
CA TRP A 380 -0.55 3.74 -14.12
C TRP A 380 0.28 4.98 -14.43
N ALA A 381 1.53 5.04 -13.96
CA ALA A 381 2.46 6.05 -14.46
C ALA A 381 2.81 5.78 -15.93
N VAL A 382 3.25 4.55 -16.27
CA VAL A 382 3.64 4.17 -17.64
C VAL A 382 3.08 2.80 -18.01
N GLN A 383 2.51 2.67 -19.21
CA GLN A 383 2.17 1.38 -19.82
C GLN A 383 2.88 1.20 -21.17
N ILE A 384 3.66 0.13 -21.32
CA ILE A 384 4.31 -0.30 -22.56
C ILE A 384 3.64 -1.59 -23.05
N ARG A 385 3.10 -1.54 -24.27
CA ARG A 385 2.33 -2.63 -24.90
C ARG A 385 2.96 -3.01 -26.23
N GLY A 386 3.64 -4.15 -26.26
CA GLY A 386 4.41 -4.60 -27.42
C GLY A 386 5.64 -3.73 -27.67
N GLY A 387 6.17 -3.81 -28.89
CA GLY A 387 7.39 -3.09 -29.27
C GLY A 387 8.66 -3.72 -28.71
N ARG A 388 9.75 -2.93 -28.65
CA ARG A 388 11.06 -3.40 -28.15
C ARG A 388 11.92 -2.26 -27.59
N GLN A 389 12.77 -2.59 -26.62
CA GLN A 389 13.82 -1.70 -26.12
C GLN A 389 13.33 -0.34 -25.59
N CYS A 390 12.09 -0.26 -25.11
CA CYS A 390 11.63 0.91 -24.35
C CYS A 390 12.18 0.90 -22.92
N VAL A 391 12.52 2.08 -22.41
CA VAL A 391 13.19 2.27 -21.11
C VAL A 391 12.42 3.28 -20.26
N VAL A 392 12.18 2.94 -18.99
CA VAL A 392 11.74 3.90 -17.95
C VAL A 392 12.82 3.93 -16.88
N ARG A 393 13.48 5.08 -16.71
CA ARG A 393 14.59 5.18 -15.78
C ARG A 393 14.70 6.47 -15.00
N GLN A 394 15.41 6.39 -13.87
CA GLN A 394 15.79 7.54 -13.05
C GLN A 394 14.60 8.43 -12.67
N SER A 395 13.41 7.86 -12.59
CA SER A 395 12.16 8.60 -12.43
C SER A 395 11.53 8.34 -11.07
N HIS A 396 10.65 9.25 -10.64
CA HIS A 396 9.90 9.16 -9.39
C HIS A 396 8.42 8.96 -9.68
N LEU A 397 7.88 7.83 -9.26
CA LEU A 397 6.54 7.37 -9.59
C LEU A 397 5.78 7.20 -8.27
N HIS A 398 4.87 8.14 -7.96
CA HIS A 398 4.21 8.15 -6.65
C HIS A 398 2.79 8.70 -6.62
N GLU A 399 2.05 8.34 -5.57
CA GLU A 399 0.63 8.70 -5.36
C GLU A 399 -0.26 8.25 -6.54
N LEU A 400 -0.06 7.01 -7.00
CA LEU A 400 -0.65 6.47 -8.22
C LEU A 400 -1.93 5.66 -7.92
N GLY A 401 -2.98 5.87 -8.71
CA GLY A 401 -4.25 5.17 -8.56
C GLY A 401 -4.16 3.68 -8.89
N GLU A 402 -3.30 3.31 -9.85
CA GLU A 402 -2.93 1.91 -10.15
C GLU A 402 -1.44 1.68 -9.90
N GLY A 403 -0.69 1.03 -10.80
CA GLY A 403 0.72 0.69 -10.58
C GLY A 403 1.72 1.69 -11.15
N GLY A 404 3.02 1.44 -10.96
CA GLY A 404 4.10 2.26 -11.53
C GLY A 404 4.24 2.03 -13.03
N VAL A 405 4.94 0.97 -13.42
CA VAL A 405 5.20 0.63 -14.83
C VAL A 405 4.62 -0.72 -15.19
N SER A 406 3.80 -0.80 -16.24
CA SER A 406 3.44 -2.07 -16.89
C SER A 406 4.19 -2.20 -18.20
N ALA A 407 4.92 -3.28 -18.44
CA ALA A 407 5.71 -3.50 -19.65
C ALA A 407 5.51 -4.91 -20.21
N THR A 408 4.90 -5.00 -21.40
CA THR A 408 4.62 -6.26 -22.09
C THR A 408 5.23 -6.23 -23.49
N GLY A 409 5.85 -7.32 -23.93
CA GLY A 409 6.44 -7.42 -25.26
C GLY A 409 7.24 -8.69 -25.48
N GLY A 410 7.67 -8.92 -26.71
CA GLY A 410 8.32 -10.16 -27.13
C GLY A 410 7.31 -11.23 -27.53
N ASP A 411 7.82 -12.36 -28.00
CA ASP A 411 7.01 -13.48 -28.48
C ASP A 411 7.42 -14.76 -27.77
N ARG A 412 6.50 -15.32 -26.98
CA ARG A 412 6.73 -16.53 -26.19
C ARG A 412 6.91 -17.76 -27.07
N ALA A 413 6.15 -17.90 -28.17
CA ALA A 413 6.24 -19.10 -29.01
C ALA A 413 7.64 -19.25 -29.61
N THR A 414 8.26 -18.14 -30.00
CA THR A 414 9.61 -18.07 -30.56
C THR A 414 10.69 -17.71 -29.54
N LEU A 415 10.32 -17.46 -28.28
CA LEU A 415 11.20 -16.95 -27.21
C LEU A 415 11.98 -15.68 -27.62
N SER A 416 11.42 -14.86 -28.50
CA SER A 416 12.03 -13.61 -28.97
C SER A 416 11.84 -12.51 -27.92
N PRO A 417 12.92 -11.91 -27.37
CA PRO A 417 12.81 -10.91 -26.32
C PRO A 417 12.37 -9.54 -26.84
N ALA A 418 11.65 -8.78 -26.01
CA ALA A 418 11.40 -7.36 -26.24
C ALA A 418 12.49 -6.45 -25.67
N GLY A 419 13.11 -6.82 -24.54
CA GLY A 419 14.19 -6.03 -23.94
C GLY A 419 13.74 -4.69 -23.35
N HIS A 420 12.52 -4.58 -22.83
CA HIS A 420 12.13 -3.38 -22.06
C HIS A 420 12.86 -3.35 -20.72
N ILE A 421 13.19 -2.15 -20.27
CA ILE A 421 13.98 -1.92 -19.06
C ILE A 421 13.24 -0.93 -18.15
N VAL A 422 13.10 -1.30 -16.88
CA VAL A 422 12.64 -0.42 -15.80
C VAL A 422 13.78 -0.34 -14.79
N GLU A 423 14.50 0.79 -14.75
CA GLU A 423 15.71 0.89 -13.92
C GLU A 423 15.93 2.21 -13.15
N ASP A 424 16.60 2.14 -12.00
CA ASP A 424 16.98 3.32 -11.20
C ASP A 424 15.79 4.22 -10.79
N ASN A 425 14.59 3.65 -10.67
CA ASN A 425 13.38 4.39 -10.30
C ASN A 425 13.09 4.29 -8.81
N GLU A 426 12.44 5.32 -8.31
CA GLU A 426 11.74 5.31 -7.03
C GLU A 426 10.24 5.12 -7.29
N ILE A 427 9.64 4.06 -6.75
CA ILE A 427 8.24 3.70 -7.00
C ILE A 427 7.53 3.42 -5.67
N HIS A 428 6.61 4.30 -5.27
CA HIS A 428 5.90 4.14 -4.00
C HIS A 428 4.51 4.74 -3.98
N ASP A 429 3.74 4.49 -2.91
CA ASP A 429 2.37 5.02 -2.75
C ASP A 429 1.50 4.79 -4.01
N TYR A 430 1.54 3.57 -4.55
CA TYR A 430 0.73 3.14 -5.69
C TYR A 430 -0.42 2.24 -5.23
N GLY A 431 -1.37 1.94 -6.11
CA GLY A 431 -2.58 1.19 -5.79
C GLY A 431 -3.58 1.99 -4.93
N GLN A 432 -3.51 3.32 -4.96
CA GLN A 432 -4.33 4.19 -4.10
C GLN A 432 -5.83 4.11 -4.42
N ILE A 433 -6.18 3.77 -5.67
CA ILE A 433 -7.56 3.53 -6.10
C ILE A 433 -7.79 2.04 -6.28
N HIS A 434 -6.94 1.33 -7.00
CA HIS A 434 -7.09 -0.11 -7.20
C HIS A 434 -5.99 -0.85 -6.44
N PRO A 435 -6.25 -1.31 -5.20
CA PRO A 435 -5.19 -1.78 -4.33
C PRO A 435 -4.70 -3.18 -4.72
N MET A 436 -5.58 -4.09 -5.19
CA MET A 436 -5.17 -5.46 -5.49
C MET A 436 -4.66 -5.62 -6.93
N TYR A 437 -3.62 -6.45 -7.08
CA TYR A 437 -3.02 -6.79 -8.38
C TYR A 437 -2.54 -5.61 -9.24
N ARG A 438 -2.24 -4.48 -8.60
CA ARG A 438 -1.53 -3.34 -9.19
C ARG A 438 -0.12 -3.28 -8.61
N ALA A 439 0.86 -3.65 -9.42
CA ALA A 439 2.24 -3.73 -8.97
C ALA A 439 3.00 -2.41 -9.21
N GLY A 440 4.06 -2.16 -8.44
CA GLY A 440 5.01 -1.10 -8.75
C GLY A 440 5.60 -1.29 -10.15
N VAL A 441 5.95 -2.53 -10.49
CA VAL A 441 6.32 -2.94 -11.85
C VAL A 441 5.58 -4.23 -12.25
N SER A 442 4.92 -4.24 -13.40
CA SER A 442 4.32 -5.44 -13.98
C SER A 442 4.98 -5.75 -15.31
N ILE A 443 5.56 -6.95 -15.46
CA ILE A 443 6.22 -7.36 -16.71
C ILE A 443 5.56 -8.58 -17.36
N GLY A 444 5.55 -8.59 -18.69
CA GLY A 444 4.95 -9.64 -19.51
C GLY A 444 5.74 -9.99 -20.77
N GLY A 445 5.62 -11.23 -21.22
CA GLY A 445 6.14 -11.67 -22.53
C GLY A 445 7.52 -12.31 -22.43
N VAL A 446 8.55 -11.75 -23.07
CA VAL A 446 9.90 -12.35 -23.06
C VAL A 446 10.99 -11.30 -22.87
N GLY A 447 11.93 -11.56 -21.97
CA GLY A 447 13.18 -10.81 -21.87
C GLY A 447 13.01 -9.36 -21.43
N GLN A 448 12.27 -9.12 -20.35
CA GLN A 448 12.17 -7.79 -19.71
C GLN A 448 13.13 -7.69 -18.52
N HIS A 449 13.55 -6.48 -18.19
CA HIS A 449 14.51 -6.20 -17.13
C HIS A 449 13.95 -5.20 -16.10
N VAL A 450 14.01 -5.57 -14.82
CA VAL A 450 13.65 -4.72 -13.68
C VAL A 450 14.87 -4.60 -12.79
N LEU A 451 15.57 -3.47 -12.87
CA LEU A 451 16.95 -3.33 -12.36
C LEU A 451 17.11 -2.13 -11.43
N HIS A 452 17.77 -2.27 -10.28
CA HIS A 452 18.15 -1.09 -9.47
C HIS A 452 16.98 -0.17 -9.08
N ASN A 453 15.76 -0.68 -8.89
CA ASN A 453 14.64 0.14 -8.42
C ASN A 453 14.53 0.07 -6.90
N HIS A 454 13.97 1.10 -6.28
CA HIS A 454 13.42 1.05 -4.93
C HIS A 454 11.89 1.06 -5.04
N ILE A 455 11.26 -0.02 -4.58
CA ILE A 455 9.80 -0.20 -4.69
C ILE A 455 9.21 -0.43 -3.31
N HIS A 456 8.42 0.51 -2.82
CA HIS A 456 8.00 0.49 -1.41
C HIS A 456 6.63 1.09 -1.15
N HIS A 457 6.10 0.89 0.06
CA HIS A 457 4.89 1.52 0.58
C HIS A 457 3.66 1.32 -0.32
N ALA A 458 3.20 0.08 -0.41
CA ALA A 458 2.09 -0.29 -1.28
C ALA A 458 1.18 -1.37 -0.69
N PRO A 459 -0.12 -1.36 -1.03
CA PRO A 459 -1.09 -2.32 -0.50
C PRO A 459 -0.81 -3.76 -0.99
N HIS A 460 -0.12 -3.91 -2.12
CA HIS A 460 0.07 -5.20 -2.80
C HIS A 460 1.50 -5.36 -3.36
N GLN A 461 1.67 -6.21 -4.39
CA GLN A 461 2.94 -6.61 -5.01
C GLN A 461 3.87 -5.45 -5.41
N ALA A 462 5.18 -5.62 -5.25
CA ALA A 462 6.19 -4.76 -5.87
C ALA A 462 6.40 -5.10 -7.35
N VAL A 463 6.61 -6.38 -7.66
CA VAL A 463 6.80 -6.87 -9.03
C VAL A 463 5.86 -8.03 -9.34
N GLY A 464 4.97 -7.85 -10.30
CA GLY A 464 4.19 -8.94 -10.90
C GLY A 464 4.79 -9.36 -12.24
N PHE A 465 4.98 -10.65 -12.50
CA PHE A 465 5.52 -11.09 -13.78
C PHE A 465 4.80 -12.28 -14.41
N SER A 466 4.85 -12.34 -15.74
CA SER A 466 4.38 -13.46 -16.55
C SER A 466 5.23 -13.61 -17.82
N GLY A 467 5.49 -14.84 -18.26
CA GLY A 467 6.29 -15.09 -19.45
C GLY A 467 7.69 -15.64 -19.14
N ASN A 468 8.66 -15.35 -20.01
CA ASN A 468 9.91 -16.11 -20.12
C ASN A 468 11.15 -15.22 -20.04
N ASN A 469 12.21 -15.75 -19.44
CA ASN A 469 13.56 -15.16 -19.47
C ASN A 469 13.65 -13.71 -18.96
N HIS A 470 12.87 -13.33 -17.95
CA HIS A 470 12.99 -12.00 -17.34
C HIS A 470 14.18 -11.92 -16.38
N THR A 471 14.71 -10.71 -16.18
CA THR A 471 15.71 -10.43 -15.14
C THR A 471 15.13 -9.43 -14.15
N ILE A 472 15.07 -9.82 -12.88
CA ILE A 472 14.65 -8.95 -11.77
C ILE A 472 15.81 -8.90 -10.78
N SER A 473 16.61 -7.84 -10.85
CA SER A 473 17.87 -7.80 -10.11
C SER A 473 18.24 -6.45 -9.53
N TRP A 474 19.03 -6.45 -8.48
CA TRP A 474 19.54 -5.22 -7.84
C TRP A 474 18.47 -4.29 -7.27
N ASN A 475 17.24 -4.76 -7.07
CA ASN A 475 16.17 -3.93 -6.52
C ASN A 475 16.18 -3.98 -4.99
N GLU A 476 15.78 -2.86 -4.38
CA GLU A 476 15.41 -2.76 -2.97
C GLU A 476 13.88 -2.75 -2.88
N ILE A 477 13.32 -3.62 -2.04
CA ILE A 477 11.87 -3.80 -1.92
C ILE A 477 11.49 -3.93 -0.44
N ASP A 478 10.63 -3.03 0.03
CA ASP A 478 10.19 -2.99 1.42
C ASP A 478 8.78 -2.43 1.60
N HIS A 479 8.14 -2.73 2.74
CA HIS A 479 6.83 -2.19 3.10
C HIS A 479 5.79 -2.31 1.96
N VAL A 480 5.79 -3.43 1.25
CA VAL A 480 4.78 -3.80 0.24
C VAL A 480 3.89 -4.92 0.78
N CYS A 481 2.78 -5.21 0.07
CA CYS A 481 1.75 -6.14 0.51
C CYS A 481 1.09 -5.72 1.85
N LEU A 482 0.91 -4.42 2.05
CA LEU A 482 0.40 -3.87 3.31
C LEU A 482 -1.09 -4.17 3.57
N GLU A 483 -1.88 -4.53 2.56
CA GLU A 483 -3.34 -4.76 2.69
C GLU A 483 -3.80 -6.18 2.33
N SER A 484 -2.89 -7.09 1.96
CA SER A 484 -3.23 -8.48 1.65
C SER A 484 -2.32 -9.48 2.37
N ASN A 485 -2.83 -10.71 2.60
CA ASN A 485 -2.05 -11.83 3.15
C ASN A 485 -1.83 -12.96 2.13
N ASP A 486 -2.36 -12.83 0.91
CA ASP A 486 -2.12 -13.75 -0.21
C ASP A 486 -1.49 -12.98 -1.37
N ALA A 487 -0.31 -12.43 -1.09
CA ALA A 487 0.48 -11.64 -2.03
C ALA A 487 1.97 -11.91 -1.82
N GLY A 488 2.75 -11.72 -2.88
CA GLY A 488 4.22 -11.73 -2.82
C GLY A 488 4.78 -10.36 -3.18
N ALA A 489 5.89 -9.94 -2.58
CA ALA A 489 6.60 -8.75 -3.05
C ALA A 489 7.00 -8.92 -4.52
N ILE A 490 7.48 -10.11 -4.90
CA ILE A 490 7.55 -10.57 -6.29
C ILE A 490 6.58 -11.73 -6.49
N TYR A 491 5.74 -11.68 -7.51
CA TYR A 491 4.66 -12.65 -7.71
C TYR A 491 4.55 -13.15 -9.17
N ALA A 492 4.35 -14.45 -9.33
CA ALA A 492 3.89 -15.09 -10.56
C ALA A 492 3.14 -16.39 -10.24
N GLY A 493 2.27 -16.86 -11.14
CA GLY A 493 1.49 -18.07 -10.89
C GLY A 493 0.92 -18.82 -12.10
N ARG A 494 0.68 -20.13 -11.93
CA ARG A 494 -0.23 -20.96 -12.75
C ARG A 494 0.13 -21.17 -14.23
N ASP A 495 1.41 -21.27 -14.58
CA ASP A 495 1.83 -21.66 -15.95
C ASP A 495 3.19 -22.39 -15.94
N TRP A 496 3.23 -23.66 -16.36
CA TRP A 496 4.47 -24.45 -16.45
C TRP A 496 5.43 -23.96 -17.53
N THR A 497 4.94 -23.18 -18.50
CA THR A 497 5.71 -22.75 -19.67
C THR A 497 6.42 -21.41 -19.46
N MET A 498 6.11 -20.69 -18.38
CA MET A 498 6.79 -19.46 -17.98
C MET A 498 8.06 -19.81 -17.21
N ARG A 499 9.22 -19.79 -17.90
CA ARG A 499 10.50 -20.31 -17.36
C ARG A 499 11.67 -19.42 -17.73
N GLY A 500 12.78 -19.60 -17.00
CA GLY A 500 14.05 -18.92 -17.26
C GLY A 500 14.16 -17.54 -16.62
N THR A 501 13.16 -17.11 -15.84
CA THR A 501 13.24 -15.86 -15.08
C THR A 501 14.23 -16.01 -13.93
N VAL A 502 15.09 -15.00 -13.76
CA VAL A 502 16.08 -14.91 -12.69
C VAL A 502 15.72 -13.74 -11.78
N ILE A 503 15.62 -14.03 -10.47
CA ILE A 503 15.40 -13.07 -9.39
C ILE A 503 16.68 -13.08 -8.54
N SER A 504 17.50 -12.04 -8.69
CA SER A 504 18.83 -12.07 -8.07
C SER A 504 19.43 -10.76 -7.64
N TRP A 505 20.27 -10.77 -6.60
CA TRP A 505 20.89 -9.56 -6.04
C TRP A 505 19.87 -8.50 -5.58
N ASN A 506 18.68 -8.92 -5.12
CA ASN A 506 17.69 -7.99 -4.55
C ASN A 506 17.79 -7.99 -3.02
N TYR A 507 17.38 -6.88 -2.40
CA TYR A 507 17.21 -6.75 -0.96
C TYR A 507 15.72 -6.60 -0.63
N PHE A 508 15.19 -7.55 0.13
CA PHE A 508 13.81 -7.56 0.59
C PHE A 508 13.80 -7.32 2.09
N HIS A 509 13.07 -6.30 2.58
CA HIS A 509 12.98 -6.08 4.02
C HIS A 509 11.64 -5.55 4.51
N HIS A 510 11.28 -5.90 5.75
CA HIS A 510 10.04 -5.45 6.40
C HIS A 510 8.76 -5.78 5.62
N ILE A 511 8.64 -7.03 5.19
CA ILE A 511 7.50 -7.54 4.41
C ILE A 511 6.79 -8.61 5.24
N SER A 512 5.69 -8.22 5.88
CA SER A 512 4.97 -9.05 6.87
C SER A 512 3.49 -9.30 6.56
N GLY A 513 2.94 -8.62 5.55
CA GLY A 513 1.53 -8.74 5.15
C GLY A 513 0.58 -7.95 6.04
N PHE A 514 -0.70 -7.91 5.66
CA PHE A 514 -1.70 -7.16 6.40
C PHE A 514 -1.88 -7.67 7.84
N GLN A 515 -1.76 -6.77 8.81
CA GLN A 515 -1.83 -7.08 10.25
C GLN A 515 -0.80 -8.14 10.69
N ASN A 516 0.36 -8.21 10.02
CA ASN A 516 1.42 -9.18 10.29
C ASN A 516 0.95 -10.65 10.19
N ARG A 517 -0.09 -10.93 9.38
CA ARG A 517 -0.60 -12.30 9.18
C ARG A 517 0.14 -13.06 8.08
N GLY A 518 1.18 -12.44 7.52
CA GLY A 518 2.12 -13.03 6.59
C GLY A 518 1.71 -12.80 5.13
N CYS A 519 2.61 -12.16 4.39
CA CYS A 519 2.68 -12.24 2.92
C CYS A 519 4.01 -12.94 2.54
N MET A 520 4.40 -12.94 1.27
CA MET A 520 5.58 -13.65 0.77
C MET A 520 6.62 -12.66 0.24
N GLY A 521 7.91 -13.01 0.30
CA GLY A 521 8.96 -12.26 -0.39
C GLY A 521 8.90 -12.50 -1.90
N VAL A 522 9.38 -13.66 -2.33
CA VAL A 522 9.17 -14.20 -3.68
C VAL A 522 8.10 -15.29 -3.62
N TYR A 523 6.97 -15.06 -4.28
CA TYR A 523 5.83 -15.98 -4.33
C TYR A 523 5.70 -16.59 -5.73
N LEU A 524 6.19 -17.81 -5.86
CA LEU A 524 5.98 -18.66 -7.04
C LEU A 524 4.72 -19.49 -6.79
N ASP A 525 3.58 -18.88 -7.11
CA ASP A 525 2.26 -19.35 -6.73
C ASP A 525 1.72 -20.43 -7.69
N ASP A 526 0.80 -21.25 -7.21
CA ASP A 526 -0.02 -22.15 -8.02
C ASP A 526 0.71 -22.89 -9.15
N MET A 527 1.68 -23.74 -8.80
CA MET A 527 2.45 -24.58 -9.73
C MET A 527 3.36 -23.81 -10.70
N PHE A 528 3.76 -22.58 -10.37
CA PHE A 528 4.77 -21.84 -11.15
C PHE A 528 6.15 -22.53 -11.12
N CYS A 529 6.91 -22.48 -12.23
CA CYS A 529 8.09 -23.33 -12.43
C CYS A 529 9.29 -22.61 -13.03
N GLY A 530 10.47 -23.21 -12.90
CA GLY A 530 11.65 -22.83 -13.69
C GLY A 530 12.20 -21.43 -13.39
N THR A 531 12.03 -20.93 -12.17
CA THR A 531 12.59 -19.64 -11.72
C THR A 531 13.75 -19.85 -10.75
N GLN A 532 14.76 -18.98 -10.90
CA GLN A 532 15.92 -18.92 -10.01
C GLN A 532 15.74 -17.76 -9.02
N ILE A 533 15.83 -18.06 -7.73
CA ILE A 533 15.86 -17.13 -6.61
C ILE A 533 17.28 -17.21 -6.04
N THR A 534 18.17 -16.35 -6.49
CA THR A 534 19.60 -16.49 -6.20
C THR A 534 20.28 -15.21 -5.77
N ASN A 535 21.24 -15.27 -4.85
CA ASN A 535 22.03 -14.09 -4.46
C ASN A 535 21.20 -12.94 -3.86
N ASN A 536 20.04 -13.22 -3.24
CA ASN A 536 19.21 -12.19 -2.61
C ASN A 536 19.46 -12.11 -1.10
N ILE A 537 19.16 -10.96 -0.51
CA ILE A 537 19.10 -10.76 0.94
C ILE A 537 17.64 -10.54 1.34
N PHE A 538 17.17 -11.33 2.30
CA PHE A 538 15.84 -11.20 2.90
C PHE A 538 15.99 -10.87 4.38
N TYR A 539 15.40 -9.78 4.85
CA TYR A 539 15.44 -9.37 6.25
C TYR A 539 14.03 -9.09 6.80
N GLN A 540 13.61 -9.80 7.85
CA GLN A 540 12.25 -9.68 8.40
C GLN A 540 11.14 -9.85 7.34
N VAL A 541 11.30 -10.88 6.51
CA VAL A 541 10.31 -11.25 5.49
C VAL A 541 9.56 -12.50 5.94
N THR A 542 8.24 -12.44 5.94
CA THR A 542 7.41 -13.63 6.13
C THR A 542 7.45 -14.48 4.86
N ARG A 543 7.59 -15.81 5.00
CA ARG A 543 7.62 -16.75 3.86
C ARG A 543 8.50 -16.26 2.70
N ALA A 544 9.78 -16.03 2.99
CA ALA A 544 10.65 -15.22 2.14
C ALA A 544 10.83 -15.80 0.72
N ALA A 545 11.21 -17.06 0.58
CA ALA A 545 11.19 -17.78 -0.69
C ALA A 545 10.07 -18.84 -0.67
N PHE A 546 9.01 -18.63 -1.43
CA PHE A 546 7.81 -19.48 -1.43
C PHE A 546 7.60 -20.16 -2.78
N ILE A 547 7.53 -21.50 -2.77
CA ILE A 547 7.18 -22.34 -3.93
C ILE A 547 5.86 -23.07 -3.64
N GLY A 548 4.79 -22.68 -4.33
CA GLY A 548 3.44 -23.25 -4.18
C GLY A 548 3.17 -24.40 -5.14
N GLY A 549 3.65 -25.61 -4.86
CA GLY A 549 3.42 -26.79 -5.70
C GLY A 549 4.09 -26.75 -7.07
N GLY A 550 4.97 -25.77 -7.29
CA GLY A 550 5.78 -25.61 -8.49
C GLY A 550 6.93 -26.61 -8.61
N ARG A 551 7.57 -26.67 -9.79
CA ARG A 551 8.71 -27.57 -10.07
C ARG A 551 9.87 -26.86 -10.78
N ASP A 552 11.04 -27.47 -10.70
CA ASP A 552 12.29 -27.02 -11.34
C ASP A 552 12.72 -25.59 -10.94
N ASN A 553 12.39 -25.16 -9.72
CA ASN A 553 12.85 -23.87 -9.20
C ASN A 553 14.17 -24.02 -8.42
N LEU A 554 14.98 -22.97 -8.40
CA LEU A 554 16.26 -22.93 -7.69
C LEU A 554 16.23 -21.84 -6.61
N VAL A 555 16.55 -22.21 -5.37
CA VAL A 555 16.80 -21.27 -4.26
C VAL A 555 18.25 -21.45 -3.83
N GLU A 556 19.14 -20.60 -4.31
CA GLU A 556 20.59 -20.75 -4.11
C GLU A 556 21.31 -19.47 -3.70
N ASN A 557 22.27 -19.58 -2.76
CA ASN A 557 23.16 -18.49 -2.41
C ASN A 557 22.43 -17.24 -1.89
N ASN A 558 21.30 -17.41 -1.19
CA ASN A 558 20.59 -16.32 -0.55
C ASN A 558 21.00 -16.19 0.93
N ILE A 559 20.85 -14.98 1.46
CA ILE A 559 20.98 -14.67 2.88
C ILE A 559 19.58 -14.37 3.42
N PHE A 560 19.17 -15.09 4.45
CA PHE A 560 17.92 -14.87 5.17
C PHE A 560 18.25 -14.41 6.59
N ILE A 561 17.61 -13.34 7.05
CA ILE A 561 17.86 -12.72 8.35
C ILE A 561 16.50 -12.49 9.02
N ASP A 562 16.25 -13.16 10.15
CA ASP A 562 14.99 -13.13 10.90
C ASP A 562 13.71 -13.31 10.04
N CYS A 563 13.79 -14.20 9.03
CA CYS A 563 12.66 -14.52 8.17
C CYS A 563 11.77 -15.61 8.79
N ARG A 564 10.45 -15.57 8.52
CA ARG A 564 9.47 -16.43 9.20
C ARG A 564 8.43 -17.01 8.23
N PRO A 565 8.64 -18.23 7.69
CA PRO A 565 9.95 -18.88 7.51
C PRO A 565 10.77 -18.25 6.38
N ALA A 566 12.05 -18.59 6.30
CA ALA A 566 12.92 -18.26 5.18
C ALA A 566 12.52 -19.00 3.90
N VAL A 567 12.25 -20.30 3.97
CA VAL A 567 11.85 -21.12 2.81
C VAL A 567 10.51 -21.81 3.06
N HIS A 568 9.64 -21.78 2.06
CA HIS A 568 8.39 -22.53 2.05
C HIS A 568 8.22 -23.31 0.75
N VAL A 569 7.82 -24.57 0.88
CA VAL A 569 7.43 -25.40 -0.26
C VAL A 569 6.21 -26.25 0.09
N ASP A 570 5.14 -26.14 -0.69
CA ASP A 570 3.96 -27.00 -0.56
C ASP A 570 3.78 -27.93 -1.78
N ALA A 571 2.91 -28.93 -1.63
CA ALA A 571 2.51 -29.86 -2.69
C ALA A 571 1.03 -29.68 -3.04
N ARG A 572 0.54 -28.43 -3.15
CA ARG A 572 -0.89 -28.13 -3.36
C ARG A 572 -1.51 -28.86 -4.55
N ALA A 573 -0.73 -29.10 -5.61
CA ALA A 573 -1.17 -29.79 -6.81
C ALA A 573 -1.40 -31.30 -6.61
N LEU A 574 -0.79 -31.92 -5.59
CA LEU A 574 -1.13 -33.27 -5.14
C LEU A 574 -2.37 -33.30 -4.23
N GLY A 575 -2.96 -32.16 -3.91
CA GLY A 575 -4.10 -32.04 -3.00
C GLY A 575 -5.20 -31.16 -3.56
N TRP A 576 -5.52 -30.09 -2.84
CA TRP A 576 -6.67 -29.23 -3.13
C TRP A 576 -6.60 -28.54 -4.50
N ALA A 577 -5.41 -28.33 -5.07
CA ALA A 577 -5.19 -27.68 -6.35
C ALA A 577 -5.05 -28.66 -7.54
N SER A 578 -5.23 -29.98 -7.30
CA SER A 578 -5.04 -31.02 -8.33
C SER A 578 -5.87 -30.83 -9.60
N TYR A 579 -7.06 -30.24 -9.49
CA TYR A 579 -7.95 -29.99 -10.62
C TYR A 579 -7.36 -29.02 -11.66
N HIS A 580 -6.41 -28.16 -11.28
CA HIS A 580 -5.73 -27.26 -12.22
C HIS A 580 -4.80 -27.99 -13.19
N VAL A 581 -4.28 -29.16 -12.80
CA VAL A 581 -3.31 -29.95 -13.57
C VAL A 581 -3.88 -30.36 -14.94
N PRO A 582 -5.03 -31.06 -15.03
CA PRO A 582 -5.61 -31.44 -16.33
C PRO A 582 -6.31 -30.27 -17.05
N THR A 583 -6.56 -29.16 -16.36
CA THR A 583 -7.26 -27.98 -16.91
C THR A 583 -6.26 -26.86 -17.25
N THR A 584 -6.24 -25.78 -16.45
CA THR A 584 -5.48 -24.56 -16.70
C THR A 584 -4.01 -24.81 -17.03
N MET A 585 -3.34 -25.72 -16.31
CA MET A 585 -1.91 -25.99 -16.52
C MET A 585 -1.66 -26.71 -17.86
N THR A 586 -2.44 -27.75 -18.16
CA THR A 586 -2.34 -28.50 -19.42
C THR A 586 -2.76 -27.67 -20.63
N GLU A 587 -3.77 -26.81 -20.50
CA GLU A 587 -4.20 -25.87 -21.54
C GLU A 587 -3.10 -24.87 -21.89
N ARG A 588 -2.51 -24.23 -20.88
CA ARG A 588 -1.40 -23.27 -21.07
C ARG A 588 -0.15 -23.95 -21.63
N LEU A 589 0.15 -25.18 -21.20
CA LEU A 589 1.21 -25.99 -21.77
C LEU A 589 1.02 -26.21 -23.28
N LYS A 590 -0.17 -26.69 -23.67
CA LYS A 590 -0.50 -27.01 -25.07
C LYS A 590 -0.61 -25.76 -25.96
N ALA A 591 -0.81 -24.58 -25.38
CA ALA A 591 -0.80 -23.32 -26.13
C ALA A 591 0.59 -22.92 -26.61
N MET A 592 1.66 -23.47 -26.03
CA MET A 592 3.05 -23.18 -26.41
C MET A 592 3.66 -24.35 -27.20
N PRO A 593 4.64 -24.10 -28.09
CA PRO A 593 5.33 -25.16 -28.83
C PRO A 593 6.39 -25.86 -27.97
N TYR A 594 6.01 -26.33 -26.77
CA TYR A 594 6.91 -26.83 -25.72
C TYR A 594 7.71 -28.08 -26.11
N LYS A 595 7.28 -28.81 -27.15
CA LYS A 595 7.98 -29.98 -27.71
C LYS A 595 8.93 -29.65 -28.88
N SER A 596 8.92 -28.41 -29.38
CA SER A 596 9.80 -27.96 -30.47
C SER A 596 11.28 -28.05 -30.07
N GLU A 597 12.17 -28.07 -31.06
CA GLU A 597 13.62 -28.07 -30.82
C GLU A 597 14.06 -26.86 -29.99
N LEU A 598 13.51 -25.68 -30.30
CA LEU A 598 13.76 -24.44 -29.58
C LEU A 598 13.46 -24.59 -28.08
N TRP A 599 12.25 -25.06 -27.76
CA TRP A 599 11.79 -25.21 -26.37
C TRP A 599 12.49 -26.36 -25.64
N ARG A 600 12.80 -27.46 -26.34
CA ARG A 600 13.59 -28.57 -25.77
C ARG A 600 14.99 -28.12 -25.38
N LYS A 601 15.61 -27.26 -26.19
CA LYS A 601 16.93 -26.69 -25.90
C LYS A 601 16.87 -25.68 -24.75
N ALA A 602 15.85 -24.82 -24.72
CA ALA A 602 15.70 -23.79 -23.69
C ALA A 602 15.26 -24.34 -22.33
N TYR A 603 14.30 -25.27 -22.31
CA TYR A 603 13.64 -25.79 -21.11
C TYR A 603 13.53 -27.33 -21.16
N PRO A 604 14.65 -28.06 -21.06
CA PRO A 604 14.66 -29.52 -21.25
C PRO A 604 13.76 -30.28 -20.28
N THR A 605 13.59 -29.78 -19.04
CA THR A 605 12.74 -30.43 -18.02
C THR A 605 11.24 -30.30 -18.28
N LEU A 606 10.81 -29.42 -19.20
CA LEU A 606 9.40 -29.19 -19.51
C LEU A 606 8.81 -30.21 -20.50
N VAL A 607 9.63 -30.76 -21.39
CA VAL A 607 9.17 -31.49 -22.59
C VAL A 607 8.33 -32.72 -22.26
N ASN A 608 8.64 -33.39 -21.14
CA ASN A 608 8.02 -34.65 -20.70
C ASN A 608 7.17 -34.46 -19.42
N ILE A 609 6.74 -33.23 -19.12
CA ILE A 609 6.06 -32.92 -17.86
C ILE A 609 4.76 -33.70 -17.65
N LEU A 610 4.04 -34.04 -18.73
CA LEU A 610 2.78 -34.79 -18.66
C LEU A 610 3.01 -36.27 -18.37
N GLU A 611 4.16 -36.78 -18.77
CA GLU A 611 4.59 -38.16 -18.60
C GLU A 611 5.35 -38.38 -17.27
N ASP A 612 5.66 -37.31 -16.53
CA ASP A 612 6.46 -37.33 -15.29
C ASP A 612 5.72 -36.66 -14.12
N GLU A 613 4.70 -37.36 -13.60
CA GLU A 613 3.91 -36.97 -12.42
C GLU A 613 3.61 -35.45 -12.40
N PRO A 614 2.80 -34.92 -13.33
CA PRO A 614 2.68 -33.48 -13.59
C PRO A 614 2.27 -32.65 -12.37
N ALA A 615 1.62 -33.27 -11.39
CA ALA A 615 1.19 -32.63 -10.14
C ALA A 615 2.29 -32.56 -9.05
N ALA A 616 3.39 -33.31 -9.19
CA ALA A 616 4.44 -33.38 -8.17
C ALA A 616 5.41 -32.18 -8.29
N PRO A 617 5.81 -31.56 -7.15
CA PRO A 617 6.74 -30.44 -7.14
C PRO A 617 8.21 -30.89 -7.30
N LYS A 618 8.51 -31.58 -8.40
CA LYS A 618 9.82 -32.20 -8.69
C LYS A 618 10.90 -31.17 -9.05
N GLY A 619 12.17 -31.59 -8.94
CA GLY A 619 13.29 -30.83 -9.50
C GLY A 619 13.59 -29.50 -8.82
N ASN A 620 12.90 -29.17 -7.72
CA ASN A 620 13.22 -27.98 -6.93
C ASN A 620 14.51 -28.25 -6.14
N ILE A 621 15.43 -27.29 -6.19
CA ILE A 621 16.73 -27.35 -5.52
C ILE A 621 16.86 -26.16 -4.57
N ILE A 622 17.15 -26.43 -3.30
CA ILE A 622 17.39 -25.43 -2.27
C ILE A 622 18.78 -25.69 -1.70
N ARG A 623 19.75 -24.84 -2.03
CA ARG A 623 21.14 -25.10 -1.65
C ARG A 623 21.98 -23.86 -1.36
N LYS A 624 23.04 -24.02 -0.58
CA LYS A 624 24.03 -22.96 -0.32
C LYS A 624 23.41 -21.67 0.22
N ASN A 625 22.36 -21.73 1.03
CA ASN A 625 21.78 -20.54 1.64
C ASN A 625 22.31 -20.35 3.07
N LEU A 626 22.42 -19.09 3.50
CA LEU A 626 22.71 -18.71 4.88
C LEU A 626 21.43 -18.21 5.55
N CYS A 627 21.10 -18.71 6.73
CA CYS A 627 19.96 -18.25 7.53
C CYS A 627 20.42 -17.81 8.92
N PHE A 628 20.14 -16.58 9.30
CA PHE A 628 20.45 -15.99 10.60
C PHE A 628 19.15 -15.75 11.39
N GLY A 629 18.92 -16.54 12.44
CA GLY A 629 17.70 -16.46 13.24
C GLY A 629 16.42 -16.81 12.46
N GLY A 630 15.27 -16.37 12.99
CA GLY A 630 13.96 -16.65 12.40
C GLY A 630 13.59 -18.15 12.37
N THR A 631 12.71 -18.52 11.45
CA THR A 631 12.36 -19.91 11.15
C THR A 631 12.95 -20.29 9.81
N TRP A 632 13.77 -21.34 9.74
CA TRP A 632 14.41 -21.75 8.49
C TRP A 632 13.39 -22.18 7.42
N GLU A 633 12.56 -23.18 7.72
CA GLU A 633 11.71 -23.80 6.70
C GLU A 633 10.30 -24.13 7.20
N ASN A 634 9.34 -24.09 6.28
CA ASN A 634 8.03 -24.72 6.41
C ASN A 634 7.74 -25.49 5.11
N ILE A 635 8.16 -26.75 5.06
CA ILE A 635 8.03 -27.60 3.88
C ILE A 635 7.01 -28.69 4.17
N GLU A 636 6.00 -28.83 3.30
CA GLU A 636 5.01 -29.90 3.40
C GLU A 636 5.68 -31.28 3.20
N ASN A 637 5.34 -32.27 4.04
CA ASN A 637 5.91 -33.62 4.00
C ASN A 637 5.85 -34.27 2.61
N ARG A 638 4.75 -34.08 1.86
CA ARG A 638 4.60 -34.61 0.50
C ARG A 638 5.53 -33.91 -0.49
N ALA A 639 5.79 -32.62 -0.32
CA ALA A 639 6.74 -31.88 -1.15
C ALA A 639 8.17 -32.33 -0.86
N ARG A 640 8.51 -32.54 0.42
CA ARG A 640 9.87 -32.89 0.89
C ARG A 640 10.49 -34.06 0.13
N LEU A 641 9.69 -35.05 -0.26
CA LEU A 641 10.11 -36.24 -1.01
C LEU A 641 10.73 -35.92 -2.39
N TYR A 642 10.45 -34.73 -2.93
CA TYR A 642 10.85 -34.32 -4.26
C TYR A 642 11.94 -33.23 -4.28
N LEU A 643 12.35 -32.73 -3.11
CA LEU A 643 13.28 -31.61 -3.00
C LEU A 643 14.71 -32.08 -2.85
N VAL A 644 15.64 -31.37 -3.49
CA VAL A 644 17.07 -31.46 -3.19
C VAL A 644 17.42 -30.35 -2.21
N MET A 645 17.89 -30.72 -1.02
CA MET A 645 18.32 -29.80 0.04
C MET A 645 19.80 -30.02 0.33
N GLU A 646 20.67 -29.07 -0.02
CA GLU A 646 22.13 -29.26 0.06
C GLU A 646 22.84 -28.04 0.64
N ASN A 647 23.76 -28.24 1.59
CA ASN A 647 24.70 -27.20 2.04
C ASN A 647 24.02 -25.87 2.48
N ASN A 648 22.84 -25.91 3.11
CA ASN A 648 22.24 -24.73 3.73
C ASN A 648 22.72 -24.64 5.19
N VAL A 649 23.10 -23.44 5.65
CA VAL A 649 23.64 -23.22 6.99
C VAL A 649 22.72 -22.31 7.79
N MET A 650 22.33 -22.78 8.97
CA MET A 650 21.51 -22.04 9.93
C MET A 650 22.38 -21.58 11.09
N LEU A 651 22.31 -20.29 11.40
CA LEU A 651 23.07 -19.61 12.43
C LEU A 651 22.11 -18.84 13.35
N PRO A 652 22.47 -18.64 14.64
CA PRO A 652 21.70 -17.77 15.51
C PRO A 652 21.76 -16.31 15.03
N LEU A 653 20.76 -15.49 15.38
CA LEU A 653 20.65 -14.11 14.87
C LEU A 653 21.87 -13.26 15.26
N GLU A 654 22.43 -13.50 16.45
CA GLU A 654 23.60 -12.80 16.99
C GLU A 654 24.86 -13.04 16.15
N ALA A 655 24.91 -14.11 15.35
CA ALA A 655 26.03 -14.37 14.45
C ALA A 655 26.15 -13.30 13.37
N THR A 656 25.08 -12.56 13.03
CA THR A 656 25.11 -11.44 12.06
C THR A 656 26.23 -10.43 12.37
N ALA A 657 26.48 -10.15 13.65
CA ALA A 657 27.54 -9.23 14.10
C ALA A 657 28.95 -9.65 13.64
N ARG A 658 29.17 -10.94 13.34
CA ARG A 658 30.45 -11.46 12.83
C ARG A 658 30.58 -11.40 11.31
N PHE A 659 29.46 -11.31 10.59
CA PHE A 659 29.43 -11.35 9.12
C PHE A 659 29.27 -9.95 8.52
N PHE A 660 28.47 -9.09 9.14
CA PHE A 660 28.05 -7.82 8.54
C PHE A 660 28.66 -6.61 9.26
N VAL A 661 28.80 -5.50 8.53
CA VAL A 661 29.42 -4.26 9.02
C VAL A 661 28.66 -3.71 10.22
N ASN A 662 27.33 -3.53 10.12
CA ASN A 662 26.51 -3.07 11.25
C ASN A 662 25.05 -3.56 11.16
N PRO A 663 24.72 -4.73 11.74
CA PRO A 663 23.35 -5.25 11.79
C PRO A 663 22.33 -4.34 12.49
N GLU A 664 22.75 -3.53 13.48
CA GLU A 664 21.84 -2.67 14.24
C GLU A 664 21.27 -1.52 13.39
N THR A 665 22.01 -1.12 12.36
CA THR A 665 21.59 -0.09 11.39
C THR A 665 21.27 -0.70 10.03
N GLU A 666 21.05 -2.01 9.95
CA GLU A 666 20.73 -2.76 8.72
C GLU A 666 21.78 -2.61 7.61
N ASP A 667 23.04 -2.37 7.99
CA ASP A 667 24.16 -2.35 7.07
C ASP A 667 24.67 -3.78 6.84
N TRP A 668 24.04 -4.44 5.86
CA TRP A 668 24.31 -5.82 5.47
C TRP A 668 25.53 -5.98 4.54
N ARG A 669 26.41 -4.97 4.44
CA ARG A 669 27.71 -5.16 3.79
C ARG A 669 28.49 -6.22 4.56
N LEU A 670 29.12 -7.14 3.84
CA LEU A 670 29.96 -8.16 4.44
C LEU A 670 31.27 -7.54 4.96
N LYS A 671 31.68 -7.93 6.17
CA LYS A 671 32.99 -7.55 6.70
C LYS A 671 34.11 -8.21 5.88
N PRO A 672 35.27 -7.55 5.71
CA PRO A 672 36.42 -8.15 5.01
C PRO A 672 36.89 -9.48 5.62
N ASP A 673 36.74 -9.64 6.94
CA ASP A 673 37.10 -10.83 7.72
C ASP A 673 35.90 -11.74 8.04
N ALA A 674 34.75 -11.52 7.37
CA ALA A 674 33.58 -12.37 7.56
C ALA A 674 33.92 -13.84 7.26
N PRO A 675 33.56 -14.81 8.13
CA PRO A 675 33.93 -16.21 7.98
C PRO A 675 33.08 -16.95 6.93
N LEU A 676 32.78 -16.33 5.79
CA LEU A 676 31.90 -16.88 4.75
C LEU A 676 32.40 -18.20 4.19
N GLN A 677 33.65 -18.23 3.71
CA GLN A 677 34.19 -19.42 3.04
C GLN A 677 34.43 -20.59 4.01
N SER A 678 34.73 -20.31 5.28
CA SER A 678 34.84 -21.36 6.31
C SER A 678 33.49 -21.85 6.80
N THR A 679 32.46 -21.00 6.80
CA THR A 679 31.08 -21.36 7.18
C THR A 679 30.37 -22.13 6.07
N LEU A 680 30.50 -21.66 4.83
CA LEU A 680 29.85 -22.23 3.67
C LEU A 680 30.78 -22.09 2.45
N PRO A 681 31.66 -23.08 2.20
CA PRO A 681 32.60 -23.03 1.08
C PRO A 681 31.90 -22.85 -0.27
N GLY A 682 32.40 -21.92 -1.07
CA GLY A 682 31.86 -21.62 -2.40
C GLY A 682 30.57 -20.79 -2.39
N PHE A 683 30.22 -20.17 -1.26
CA PHE A 683 29.22 -19.10 -1.20
C PHE A 683 29.76 -17.85 -1.92
N GLU A 684 28.97 -17.28 -2.83
CA GLU A 684 29.27 -16.04 -3.54
C GLU A 684 28.85 -14.84 -2.67
N ALA A 685 29.78 -13.90 -2.41
CA ALA A 685 29.47 -12.71 -1.64
C ALA A 685 28.47 -11.81 -2.39
N ILE A 686 27.44 -11.33 -1.70
CA ILE A 686 26.45 -10.40 -2.25
C ILE A 686 26.92 -8.97 -1.96
N PRO A 687 27.18 -8.13 -2.99
CA PRO A 687 27.65 -6.76 -2.79
C PRO A 687 26.46 -5.84 -2.48
N PHE A 688 26.10 -5.75 -1.20
CA PHE A 688 24.94 -5.02 -0.69
C PHE A 688 24.91 -3.56 -1.15
N GLU A 689 26.06 -2.88 -1.20
CA GLU A 689 26.20 -1.48 -1.59
C GLU A 689 25.83 -1.16 -3.06
N LYS A 690 25.59 -2.19 -3.87
CA LYS A 690 25.15 -2.05 -5.28
C LYS A 690 23.65 -2.24 -5.47
N ILE A 691 22.94 -2.67 -4.42
CA ILE A 691 21.50 -2.88 -4.45
C ILE A 691 20.78 -1.53 -4.32
N GLY A 692 19.65 -1.39 -5.00
CA GLY A 692 18.85 -0.18 -5.04
C GLY A 692 19.24 0.79 -6.16
N PRO A 693 18.58 1.97 -6.22
CA PRO A 693 18.80 2.98 -7.24
C PRO A 693 20.21 3.54 -7.26
N ARG A 694 20.80 3.58 -8.45
CA ARG A 694 22.13 4.18 -8.60
C ARG A 694 22.05 5.72 -8.58
N PRO A 695 23.14 6.41 -8.19
CA PRO A 695 23.22 7.86 -8.31
C PRO A 695 23.02 8.31 -9.77
N ALA A 696 22.25 9.37 -9.98
CA ALA A 696 22.10 9.97 -11.29
C ALA A 696 23.39 10.72 -11.69
N ASN A 697 23.79 10.65 -12.96
CA ASN A 697 24.93 11.42 -13.52
C ASN A 697 24.66 12.93 -13.62
N ARG A 698 23.46 13.39 -13.24
CA ARG A 698 23.01 14.80 -13.23
C ARG A 698 22.32 15.07 -11.89
N ALA A 699 22.30 16.33 -11.46
CA ALA A 699 21.71 16.72 -10.19
C ALA A 699 20.30 16.13 -10.04
N PRO A 700 20.05 15.30 -9.00
CA PRO A 700 18.74 14.71 -8.81
C PRO A 700 17.71 15.82 -8.57
N LEU A 701 16.48 15.61 -9.03
CA LEU A 701 15.34 16.40 -8.62
C LEU A 701 15.28 16.47 -7.07
N SER A 702 14.79 17.59 -6.53
CA SER A 702 14.71 17.84 -5.08
C SER A 702 13.98 16.75 -4.28
N TRP A 703 13.19 15.90 -4.94
CA TRP A 703 12.50 14.78 -4.32
C TRP A 703 13.44 13.75 -3.70
N ARG A 704 14.64 13.46 -4.23
CA ARG A 704 15.56 12.50 -3.57
C ARG A 704 15.98 12.96 -2.17
N ARG A 705 16.09 14.28 -1.93
CA ARG A 705 16.30 14.85 -0.59
C ARG A 705 15.03 14.84 0.27
N ALA A 706 13.86 15.06 -0.36
CA ALA A 706 12.57 15.02 0.32
C ALA A 706 12.15 13.60 0.75
N ILE A 707 12.56 12.57 0.01
CA ILE A 707 12.33 11.16 0.34
C ILE A 707 13.16 10.76 1.54
N SER A 708 14.45 11.08 1.60
CA SER A 708 15.25 10.82 2.82
C SER A 708 14.64 11.51 4.05
N ALA A 709 14.06 12.71 3.89
CA ALA A 709 13.35 13.40 4.97
C ALA A 709 11.98 12.77 5.31
N ARG A 710 11.23 12.29 4.30
CA ARG A 710 9.92 11.63 4.47
C ARG A 710 10.08 10.24 5.09
N LEU A 711 11.06 9.44 4.65
CA LEU A 711 11.42 8.14 5.23
C LEU A 711 11.91 8.31 6.68
N ALA A 712 12.76 9.31 6.95
CA ALA A 712 13.14 9.66 8.32
C ALA A 712 11.90 10.04 9.17
N SER A 713 10.96 10.82 8.63
CA SER A 713 9.71 11.16 9.33
C SER A 713 8.76 9.97 9.53
N TYR A 714 8.80 8.97 8.65
CA TYR A 714 8.00 7.75 8.76
C TYR A 714 8.58 6.81 9.83
N GLU A 715 9.90 6.64 9.88
CA GLU A 715 10.58 5.92 10.95
C GLU A 715 10.40 6.61 12.32
N GLU A 716 10.40 7.93 12.34
CA GLU A 716 10.14 8.73 13.54
C GLU A 716 8.68 8.58 14.03
N LYS A 717 7.70 8.49 13.11
CA LYS A 717 6.30 8.17 13.44
C LYS A 717 6.07 6.72 13.86
N LYS A 718 6.83 5.76 13.33
CA LYS A 718 6.78 4.33 13.73
C LYS A 718 7.29 4.16 15.17
N LYS A 719 8.35 4.89 15.54
CA LYS A 719 8.82 5.00 16.94
C LYS A 719 7.80 5.60 17.89
N ASP A 720 6.79 6.33 17.41
CA ASP A 720 5.78 6.99 18.26
C ASP A 720 4.49 6.17 18.46
N THR A 721 4.32 5.07 17.70
CA THR A 721 3.08 4.28 17.66
C THR A 721 3.21 2.80 18.06
N GLY A 722 4.43 2.23 18.08
CA GLY A 722 4.70 0.86 18.53
C GLY A 722 5.11 0.74 20.02
N PRO A 723 5.18 -0.48 20.59
CA PRO A 723 5.64 -0.68 21.97
C PRO A 723 7.01 -0.07 22.27
N GLU A 724 7.89 0.03 21.27
CA GLU A 724 9.27 0.53 21.36
C GLU A 724 9.35 1.96 21.89
N ARG A 725 8.28 2.75 21.76
CA ARG A 725 8.18 4.10 22.35
C ARG A 725 8.35 4.10 23.87
N TRP A 726 8.08 2.97 24.52
CA TRP A 726 8.22 2.81 25.96
C TRP A 726 9.56 2.24 26.41
N GLU A 727 10.46 1.88 25.48
CA GLU A 727 11.74 1.22 25.80
C GLU A 727 12.57 1.99 26.86
N SER A 728 12.56 3.32 26.79
CA SER A 728 13.22 4.18 27.79
C SER A 728 12.66 4.00 29.20
N ALA A 729 11.34 3.83 29.34
CA ALA A 729 10.71 3.56 30.63
C ALA A 729 11.07 2.17 31.16
N ILE A 730 11.15 1.17 30.27
CA ILE A 730 11.51 -0.20 30.64
C ILE A 730 12.97 -0.29 31.10
N LYS A 731 13.89 0.36 30.38
CA LYS A 731 15.30 0.44 30.78
C LYS A 731 15.48 1.07 32.16
N LYS A 732 14.68 2.08 32.52
CA LYS A 732 14.71 2.68 33.86
C LYS A 732 14.33 1.68 34.96
N PHE A 733 13.40 0.77 34.72
CA PHE A 733 13.10 -0.30 35.68
C PHE A 733 14.30 -1.26 35.81
N GLU A 734 14.86 -1.70 34.69
CA GLU A 734 16.01 -2.62 34.67
C GLU A 734 17.26 -2.01 35.34
N GLU A 735 17.51 -0.72 35.13
CA GLU A 735 18.59 0.03 35.79
C GLU A 735 18.33 0.18 37.29
N ALA A 736 17.10 0.52 37.69
CA ALA A 736 16.73 0.61 39.09
C ALA A 736 16.89 -0.75 39.81
N ASP A 737 16.53 -1.85 39.16
CA ASP A 737 16.64 -3.20 39.71
C ASP A 737 18.07 -3.71 39.78
N LYS A 738 18.94 -3.28 38.87
CA LYS A 738 20.39 -3.54 39.00
C LYS A 738 20.99 -2.85 40.22
N LEU A 739 20.49 -1.65 40.55
CA LEU A 739 20.96 -0.88 41.71
C LEU A 739 20.33 -1.39 43.02
N HIS A 740 19.06 -1.78 42.97
CA HIS A 740 18.28 -2.27 44.10
C HIS A 740 17.50 -3.52 43.67
N PRO A 741 18.09 -4.72 43.81
CA PRO A 741 17.43 -5.95 43.41
C PRO A 741 16.03 -6.07 44.02
N PRO A 742 15.00 -6.37 43.21
CA PRO A 742 13.64 -6.43 43.69
C PRO A 742 13.46 -7.59 44.70
N PRO A 743 12.63 -7.40 45.74
CA PRO A 743 12.31 -8.48 46.67
C PRO A 743 11.48 -9.58 46.00
N ASP A 744 11.83 -10.85 46.25
CA ASP A 744 11.07 -12.00 45.76
C ASP A 744 9.65 -12.04 46.35
N GLY A 745 8.68 -12.44 45.53
CA GLY A 745 7.32 -12.71 46.00
C GLY A 745 6.47 -11.47 46.32
N ALA A 746 6.82 -10.30 45.79
CA ALA A 746 6.03 -9.09 45.98
C ALA A 746 4.66 -9.12 45.28
N ILE A 747 3.77 -8.20 45.67
CA ILE A 747 2.58 -7.86 44.88
C ILE A 747 3.01 -6.88 43.78
N LEU A 748 2.87 -7.30 42.53
CA LEU A 748 3.32 -6.53 41.37
C LEU A 748 2.16 -5.77 40.72
N PHE A 749 2.23 -4.45 40.73
CA PHE A 749 1.27 -3.59 40.05
C PHE A 749 1.77 -3.29 38.64
N VAL A 750 1.00 -3.68 37.63
CA VAL A 750 1.38 -3.63 36.21
C VAL A 750 0.30 -2.90 35.41
N GLY A 751 0.68 -2.01 34.50
CA GLY A 751 -0.31 -1.35 33.68
C GLY A 751 0.07 0.02 33.12
N SER A 752 -0.96 0.83 32.87
CA SER A 752 -0.84 2.16 32.28
C SER A 752 -0.67 3.26 33.33
N SER A 753 -0.92 4.52 32.94
CA SER A 753 -0.64 5.71 33.71
C SER A 753 -1.37 5.78 35.05
N SER A 754 -2.51 5.09 35.20
CA SER A 754 -3.18 4.97 36.50
C SER A 754 -2.40 4.11 37.49
N ILE A 755 -1.64 3.10 37.02
CA ILE A 755 -0.69 2.38 37.87
C ILE A 755 0.55 3.23 38.12
N VAL A 756 1.09 3.90 37.09
CA VAL A 756 2.26 4.81 37.24
C VAL A 756 2.07 5.82 38.37
N ARG A 757 0.88 6.42 38.43
CA ARG A 757 0.54 7.47 39.40
C ARG A 757 0.08 6.94 40.76
N TRP A 758 -0.08 5.62 40.90
CA TRP A 758 -0.47 5.02 42.18
C TRP A 758 0.77 4.86 43.06
N ASP A 759 0.83 5.64 44.14
CA ASP A 759 1.82 5.43 45.19
C ASP A 759 1.48 4.19 46.03
N VAL A 760 1.76 3.02 45.47
CA VAL A 760 1.46 1.72 46.07
C VAL A 760 2.17 1.51 47.41
N SER A 761 3.27 2.23 47.65
CA SER A 761 4.00 2.15 48.92
C SER A 761 3.24 2.86 50.06
N ARG A 762 2.61 4.00 49.75
CA ARG A 762 1.76 4.77 50.67
C ARG A 762 0.44 4.07 50.97
N TRP A 763 -0.20 3.50 49.96
CA TRP A 763 -1.54 2.92 50.11
C TRP A 763 -1.54 1.48 50.65
N PHE A 764 -0.43 0.76 50.48
CA PHE A 764 -0.21 -0.60 50.98
C PHE A 764 1.08 -0.65 51.83
N PRO A 765 1.15 0.10 52.94
CA PRO A 765 2.39 0.27 53.69
C PRO A 765 2.89 -1.04 54.32
N HIS A 766 1.98 -1.96 54.65
CA HIS A 766 2.30 -3.24 55.29
C HIS A 766 2.65 -4.36 54.29
N TRP A 767 2.49 -4.15 52.99
CA TRP A 767 2.77 -5.16 51.98
C TRP A 767 4.01 -4.82 51.17
N ILE A 768 4.76 -5.84 50.77
CA ILE A 768 5.85 -5.71 49.81
C ILE A 768 5.20 -5.54 48.42
N THR A 769 5.28 -4.33 47.88
CA THR A 769 4.68 -3.95 46.60
C THR A 769 5.73 -3.43 45.63
N ILE A 770 5.54 -3.71 44.35
CA ILE A 770 6.39 -3.21 43.26
C ILE A 770 5.49 -2.57 42.21
N ASN A 771 5.84 -1.37 41.75
CA ASN A 771 5.14 -0.67 40.68
C ASN A 771 5.90 -0.81 39.35
N ARG A 772 5.24 -1.39 38.34
CA ARG A 772 5.68 -1.54 36.95
C ARG A 772 4.64 -0.99 35.97
N GLY A 773 3.91 0.03 36.38
CA GLY A 773 3.13 0.84 35.46
C GLY A 773 4.05 1.71 34.61
N PHE A 774 3.77 1.85 33.32
CA PHE A 774 4.52 2.75 32.45
C PHE A 774 3.62 3.39 31.39
N GLY A 775 3.82 4.69 31.18
CA GLY A 775 3.20 5.43 30.07
C GLY A 775 1.67 5.41 30.05
N GLY A 776 1.10 5.89 28.94
CA GLY A 776 -0.30 5.65 28.57
C GLY A 776 -0.44 4.30 27.86
N SER A 777 0.20 3.26 28.40
CA SER A 777 0.35 1.98 27.72
C SER A 777 -1.00 1.31 27.46
N GLN A 778 -1.06 0.62 26.32
CA GLN A 778 -2.13 -0.29 25.95
C GLN A 778 -1.79 -1.72 26.38
N ILE A 779 -2.79 -2.61 26.48
CA ILE A 779 -2.58 -3.99 26.98
C ILE A 779 -1.52 -4.75 26.15
N HIS A 780 -1.52 -4.57 24.83
CA HIS A 780 -0.55 -5.24 23.95
C HIS A 780 0.89 -4.74 24.14
N GLU A 781 1.07 -3.47 24.52
CA GLU A 781 2.39 -2.90 24.84
C GLU A 781 2.90 -3.43 26.19
N VAL A 782 2.02 -3.58 27.19
CA VAL A 782 2.34 -4.25 28.46
C VAL A 782 2.71 -5.71 28.23
N THR A 783 1.98 -6.39 27.34
CA THR A 783 2.25 -7.78 26.94
C THR A 783 3.63 -7.93 26.29
N HIS A 784 4.00 -7.01 25.41
CA HIS A 784 5.31 -7.01 24.75
C HIS A 784 6.47 -7.00 25.76
N TYR A 785 6.36 -6.20 26.83
CA TYR A 785 7.40 -6.09 27.86
C TYR A 785 7.25 -7.05 29.03
N ALA A 786 6.22 -7.90 29.06
CA ALA A 786 5.91 -8.76 30.21
C ALA A 786 7.09 -9.64 30.66
N LYS A 787 7.88 -10.15 29.72
CA LYS A 787 9.11 -10.91 30.01
C LYS A 787 10.16 -10.12 30.79
N ARG A 788 10.21 -8.80 30.60
CA ARG A 788 11.21 -7.91 31.20
C ARG A 788 10.71 -7.28 32.50
N ILE A 789 9.41 -6.99 32.59
CA ILE A 789 8.84 -6.23 33.73
C ILE A 789 7.93 -7.06 34.65
N ILE A 790 7.76 -8.36 34.39
CA ILE A 790 6.91 -9.26 35.21
C ILE A 790 7.65 -10.54 35.59
N ALA A 791 8.15 -11.28 34.60
CA ALA A 791 8.79 -12.56 34.84
C ALA A 791 9.97 -12.52 35.84
N PRO A 792 10.86 -11.50 35.84
CA PRO A 792 12.00 -11.45 36.74
C PRO A 792 11.65 -11.23 38.23
N TYR A 793 10.41 -10.85 38.55
CA TYR A 793 10.02 -10.47 39.91
C TYR A 793 9.39 -11.60 40.71
N HIS A 794 9.17 -12.77 40.08
CA HIS A 794 8.52 -13.93 40.70
C HIS A 794 7.33 -13.55 41.60
N PRO A 795 6.33 -12.82 41.08
CA PRO A 795 5.32 -12.17 41.92
C PRO A 795 4.44 -13.20 42.63
N GLN A 796 3.96 -12.87 43.84
CA GLN A 796 2.90 -13.65 44.49
C GLN A 796 1.51 -13.31 43.98
N LEU A 797 1.32 -12.09 43.47
CA LEU A 797 0.08 -11.59 42.90
C LEU A 797 0.40 -10.48 41.90
N ILE A 798 -0.34 -10.45 40.79
CA ILE A 798 -0.29 -9.34 39.83
C ILE A 798 -1.58 -8.53 39.94
N VAL A 799 -1.47 -7.23 40.11
CA VAL A 799 -2.58 -6.27 40.01
C VAL A 799 -2.43 -5.54 38.68
N PHE A 800 -3.36 -5.77 37.76
CA PHE A 800 -3.29 -5.31 36.38
C PHE A 800 -4.33 -4.23 36.09
N TYR A 801 -3.92 -3.09 35.51
CA TYR A 801 -4.85 -2.09 34.97
C TYR A 801 -4.33 -1.50 33.64
N ALA A 802 -5.05 -1.79 32.56
CA ALA A 802 -4.92 -1.16 31.25
C ALA A 802 -6.22 -1.41 30.45
N GLY A 803 -6.35 -0.82 29.26
CA GLY A 803 -7.54 -0.97 28.41
C GLY A 803 -8.30 0.32 28.16
N ASP A 804 -8.22 1.32 29.04
CA ASP A 804 -8.82 2.63 28.77
C ASP A 804 -8.13 3.35 27.59
N ASN A 805 -6.81 3.23 27.50
CA ASN A 805 -6.02 3.74 26.37
C ASN A 805 -6.28 2.96 25.08
N ASP A 806 -6.52 1.64 25.17
CA ASP A 806 -6.87 0.81 24.02
C ASP A 806 -8.21 1.30 23.41
N ILE A 807 -9.23 1.51 24.24
CA ILE A 807 -10.54 2.02 23.80
C ILE A 807 -10.41 3.43 23.21
N ALA A 808 -9.64 4.31 23.84
CA ALA A 808 -9.37 5.65 23.30
C ALA A 808 -8.56 5.63 21.98
N ALA A 809 -7.69 4.64 21.79
CA ALA A 809 -6.97 4.41 20.54
C ALA A 809 -7.81 3.70 19.46
N GLY A 810 -9.11 3.49 19.72
CA GLY A 810 -10.05 2.92 18.75
C GLY A 810 -10.18 1.39 18.80
N ALA A 811 -9.58 0.70 19.78
CA ALA A 811 -9.80 -0.74 19.95
C ALA A 811 -11.27 -1.03 20.30
N SER A 812 -11.79 -2.13 19.78
CA SER A 812 -13.11 -2.63 20.18
C SER A 812 -13.05 -3.37 21.52
N PRO A 813 -14.16 -3.49 22.25
CA PRO A 813 -14.24 -4.27 23.50
C PRO A 813 -13.66 -5.68 23.40
N GLU A 814 -13.92 -6.38 22.30
CA GLU A 814 -13.44 -7.74 22.04
C GLU A 814 -11.93 -7.77 21.84
N ILE A 815 -11.37 -6.75 21.20
CA ILE A 815 -9.91 -6.62 21.05
C ILE A 815 -9.27 -6.41 22.43
N VAL A 816 -9.85 -5.59 23.29
CA VAL A 816 -9.33 -5.36 24.64
C VAL A 816 -9.36 -6.65 25.47
N CYS A 817 -10.49 -7.38 25.46
CA CYS A 817 -10.59 -8.68 26.13
C CYS A 817 -9.59 -9.71 25.57
N ARG A 818 -9.47 -9.79 24.24
CA ARG A 818 -8.48 -10.68 23.60
C ARG A 818 -7.04 -10.31 23.98
N ARG A 819 -6.69 -9.03 23.98
CA ARG A 819 -5.35 -8.58 24.40
C ARG A 819 -5.05 -8.95 25.85
N PHE A 820 -6.06 -8.92 26.72
CA PHE A 820 -5.91 -9.41 28.10
C PHE A 820 -5.69 -10.93 28.15
N ALA A 821 -6.40 -11.71 27.33
CA ALA A 821 -6.13 -13.14 27.19
C ALA A 821 -4.70 -13.43 26.67
N ASP A 822 -4.24 -12.67 25.68
CA ASP A 822 -2.88 -12.77 25.13
C ASP A 822 -1.82 -12.42 26.21
N PHE A 823 -2.07 -11.37 26.99
CA PHE A 823 -1.23 -11.00 28.15
C PHE A 823 -1.07 -12.18 29.12
N LEU A 824 -2.19 -12.82 29.49
CA LEU A 824 -2.19 -13.99 30.38
C LEU A 824 -1.39 -15.14 29.76
N GLN A 825 -1.60 -15.43 28.48
CA GLN A 825 -0.87 -16.49 27.78
C GLN A 825 0.65 -16.25 27.84
N VAL A 826 1.10 -15.01 27.58
CA VAL A 826 2.52 -14.64 27.60
C VAL A 826 3.12 -14.82 28.99
N ILE A 827 2.52 -14.25 30.03
CA ILE A 827 3.10 -14.38 31.40
C ILE A 827 3.14 -15.84 31.86
N ARG A 828 2.14 -16.65 31.49
CA ARG A 828 2.09 -18.08 31.84
C ARG A 828 3.18 -18.85 31.08
N SER A 829 3.46 -18.49 29.83
CA SER A 829 4.54 -19.09 29.03
C SER A 829 5.93 -18.77 29.57
N GLU A 830 6.10 -17.63 30.23
CA GLU A 830 7.33 -17.25 30.94
C GLU A 830 7.40 -17.85 32.36
N GLY A 831 6.51 -18.79 32.70
CA GLY A 831 6.52 -19.52 33.97
C GLY A 831 5.85 -18.79 35.15
N VAL A 832 5.19 -17.66 34.93
CA VAL A 832 4.53 -16.91 36.01
C VAL A 832 3.20 -17.55 36.36
N THR A 833 3.10 -18.20 37.52
CA THR A 833 1.89 -18.89 38.00
C THR A 833 1.02 -18.08 38.97
N ALA A 834 1.40 -16.82 39.21
CA ALA A 834 0.73 -15.93 40.15
C ALA A 834 -0.72 -15.62 39.73
N PRO A 835 -1.67 -15.52 40.68
CA PRO A 835 -2.99 -14.96 40.41
C PRO A 835 -2.89 -13.54 39.84
N VAL A 836 -3.87 -13.15 39.01
CA VAL A 836 -3.97 -11.82 38.40
C VAL A 836 -5.31 -11.20 38.77
N ILE A 837 -5.30 -10.00 39.33
CA ILE A 837 -6.49 -9.15 39.49
C ILE A 837 -6.50 -8.14 38.34
N PHE A 838 -7.49 -8.22 37.46
CA PHE A 838 -7.79 -7.17 36.49
C PHE A 838 -8.69 -6.13 37.13
N ILE A 839 -8.19 -4.91 37.30
CA ILE A 839 -9.00 -3.77 37.72
C ILE A 839 -9.83 -3.31 36.53
N GLY A 840 -11.16 -3.29 36.69
CA GLY A 840 -12.08 -2.83 35.65
C GLY A 840 -11.70 -1.47 35.10
N ILE A 841 -11.87 -1.29 33.79
CA ILE A 841 -11.63 -0.05 33.09
C ILE A 841 -12.57 1.02 33.67
N LYS A 842 -11.97 2.04 34.29
CA LYS A 842 -12.68 3.05 35.08
C LYS A 842 -13.58 3.98 34.24
N PRO A 843 -14.71 4.44 34.79
CA PRO A 843 -15.55 5.47 34.17
C PRO A 843 -14.93 6.87 34.40
N SER A 844 -14.05 7.36 33.53
CA SER A 844 -13.42 8.69 33.72
C SER A 844 -14.21 9.83 33.06
N LEU A 845 -14.18 11.02 33.65
CA LEU A 845 -14.82 12.23 33.08
C LEU A 845 -14.36 12.48 31.64
N ALA A 846 -13.05 12.41 31.38
CA ALA A 846 -12.44 12.68 30.08
C ALA A 846 -12.84 11.66 28.99
N ARG A 847 -13.29 10.47 29.38
CA ARG A 847 -13.64 9.37 28.45
C ARG A 847 -15.08 8.92 28.62
N TRP A 848 -15.92 9.75 29.23
CA TRP A 848 -17.33 9.42 29.44
C TRP A 848 -18.08 9.16 28.13
N HIS A 849 -17.70 9.85 27.05
CA HIS A 849 -18.23 9.61 25.71
C HIS A 849 -17.91 8.20 25.15
N LEU A 850 -17.02 7.43 25.79
CA LEU A 850 -16.66 6.05 25.42
C LEU A 850 -17.23 5.02 26.40
N ILE A 851 -18.09 5.43 27.35
CA ILE A 851 -18.53 4.59 28.48
C ILE A 851 -19.17 3.26 28.04
N ASP A 852 -19.94 3.25 26.95
CA ASP A 852 -20.57 2.02 26.46
C ASP A 852 -19.55 0.98 26.01
N LYS A 853 -18.47 1.43 25.34
CA LYS A 853 -17.36 0.55 24.95
C LYS A 853 -16.57 0.08 26.16
N ILE A 854 -16.37 0.94 27.15
CA ILE A 854 -15.69 0.61 28.41
C ILE A 854 -16.48 -0.46 29.18
N ARG A 855 -17.80 -0.28 29.32
CA ARG A 855 -18.71 -1.24 29.96
C ARG A 855 -18.72 -2.58 29.23
N ALA A 856 -18.81 -2.57 27.90
CA ALA A 856 -18.73 -3.78 27.10
C ALA A 856 -17.39 -4.51 27.29
N ALA A 857 -16.27 -3.79 27.32
CA ALA A 857 -14.96 -4.39 27.53
C ALA A 857 -14.84 -5.00 28.94
N ASN A 858 -15.28 -4.27 29.96
CA ASN A 858 -15.33 -4.77 31.34
C ASN A 858 -16.18 -6.03 31.47
N HIS A 859 -17.36 -6.04 30.86
CA HIS A 859 -18.25 -7.18 30.87
C HIS A 859 -17.60 -8.42 30.24
N LEU A 860 -16.97 -8.27 29.06
CA LEU A 860 -16.27 -9.36 28.39
C LEU A 860 -15.08 -9.89 29.21
N ILE A 861 -14.36 -9.02 29.91
CA ILE A 861 -13.23 -9.43 30.76
C ILE A 861 -13.73 -10.12 32.03
N GLU A 862 -14.81 -9.64 32.64
CA GLU A 862 -15.46 -10.29 33.77
C GLU A 862 -16.00 -11.68 33.40
N GLU A 863 -16.64 -11.82 32.23
CA GLU A 863 -17.05 -13.11 31.67
C GLU A 863 -15.85 -14.02 31.41
N TYR A 864 -14.78 -13.48 30.81
CA TYR A 864 -13.55 -14.23 30.59
C TYR A 864 -12.98 -14.78 31.90
N CYS A 865 -12.91 -13.96 32.97
CA CYS A 865 -12.44 -14.39 34.28
C CYS A 865 -13.33 -15.48 34.89
N ARG A 866 -14.66 -15.39 34.72
CA ARG A 866 -15.60 -16.41 35.20
C ARG A 866 -15.52 -17.72 34.41
N ALA A 867 -15.26 -17.63 33.11
CA ALA A 867 -15.18 -18.80 32.22
C ALA A 867 -13.86 -19.58 32.35
N HIS A 868 -12.82 -18.98 32.93
CA HIS A 868 -11.47 -19.56 33.05
C HIS A 868 -10.95 -19.58 34.50
N PRO A 869 -11.68 -20.21 35.45
CA PRO A 869 -11.28 -20.23 36.87
C PRO A 869 -9.90 -20.88 37.09
N GLU A 870 -9.50 -21.82 36.24
CA GLU A 870 -8.18 -22.47 36.25
C GLU A 870 -7.03 -21.51 35.94
N SER A 871 -7.31 -20.37 35.29
CA SER A 871 -6.31 -19.37 34.92
C SER A 871 -5.89 -18.45 36.09
N LYS A 872 -6.51 -18.60 37.28
CA LYS A 872 -6.27 -17.79 38.49
C LYS A 872 -6.42 -16.29 38.22
N VAL A 873 -7.52 -15.91 37.59
CA VAL A 873 -7.81 -14.52 37.21
C VAL A 873 -9.06 -14.00 37.90
N HIS A 874 -9.01 -12.77 38.37
CA HIS A 874 -10.08 -12.14 39.15
C HIS A 874 -10.39 -10.76 38.56
N PHE A 875 -11.67 -10.45 38.38
CA PHE A 875 -12.11 -9.12 37.95
C PHE A 875 -12.51 -8.29 39.18
N LEU A 876 -11.98 -7.06 39.29
CA LEU A 876 -12.37 -6.09 40.31
C LEU A 876 -13.24 -5.00 39.67
N ASP A 877 -14.54 -5.02 39.95
CA ASP A 877 -15.47 -3.97 39.54
C ASP A 877 -15.19 -2.69 40.35
N VAL A 878 -14.76 -1.64 39.65
CA VAL A 878 -14.54 -0.30 40.21
C VAL A 878 -15.56 0.72 39.68
N GLU A 879 -16.44 0.34 38.75
CA GLU A 879 -17.35 1.29 38.12
C GLU A 879 -18.39 1.78 39.12
N LYS A 880 -19.14 0.85 39.74
CA LYS A 880 -20.26 1.21 40.63
C LYS A 880 -19.84 2.14 41.78
N PRO A 881 -18.71 1.90 42.48
CA PRO A 881 -18.28 2.78 43.56
C PRO A 881 -17.80 4.17 43.09
N MET A 882 -17.48 4.32 41.80
CA MET A 882 -16.99 5.57 41.22
C MET A 882 -18.10 6.47 40.67
N LEU A 883 -19.32 5.97 40.54
CA LEU A 883 -20.47 6.75 40.07
C LEU A 883 -21.16 7.47 41.23
N GLY A 884 -21.65 8.68 40.98
CA GLY A 884 -22.49 9.44 41.89
C GLY A 884 -23.96 9.02 41.82
N PRO A 885 -24.84 9.62 42.64
CA PRO A 885 -26.28 9.37 42.60
C PRO A 885 -26.95 9.68 41.24
N ASP A 886 -26.30 10.50 40.41
CA ASP A 886 -26.71 10.87 39.05
C ASP A 886 -26.28 9.87 37.98
N GLY A 887 -25.54 8.81 38.36
CA GLY A 887 -25.02 7.82 37.43
C GLY A 887 -23.81 8.29 36.62
N HIS A 888 -23.22 9.44 36.93
CA HIS A 888 -22.00 9.97 36.33
C HIS A 888 -20.78 9.79 37.24
N PRO A 889 -19.55 9.85 36.71
CA PRO A 889 -18.35 9.74 37.55
C PRO A 889 -18.27 10.88 38.55
N GLN A 890 -17.99 10.57 39.81
CA GLN A 890 -17.83 11.57 40.87
C GLN A 890 -16.59 12.43 40.57
N PRO A 891 -16.71 13.75 40.37
CA PRO A 891 -15.59 14.55 39.90
C PRO A 891 -14.40 14.62 40.86
N ASP A 892 -14.61 14.55 42.16
CA ASP A 892 -13.55 14.62 43.18
C ASP A 892 -12.69 13.35 43.27
N LEU A 893 -13.08 12.27 42.59
CA LEU A 893 -12.26 11.07 42.40
C LEU A 893 -11.17 11.25 41.32
N PHE A 894 -11.21 12.35 40.56
CA PHE A 894 -10.25 12.65 39.49
C PHE A 894 -9.48 13.94 39.77
N VAL A 895 -8.28 14.05 39.20
CA VAL A 895 -7.59 15.34 39.11
C VAL A 895 -8.15 16.16 37.93
N ASN A 896 -7.68 17.40 37.76
CA ASN A 896 -8.19 18.35 36.78
C ASN A 896 -8.24 17.84 35.32
N ASP A 897 -7.43 16.85 34.95
CA ASP A 897 -7.46 16.26 33.60
C ASP A 897 -8.70 15.38 33.36
N GLY A 898 -9.48 15.07 34.40
CA GLY A 898 -10.68 14.23 34.33
C GLY A 898 -10.41 12.78 33.91
N LEU A 899 -9.16 12.38 33.76
CA LEU A 899 -8.72 11.06 33.31
C LEU A 899 -8.05 10.28 34.44
N HIS A 900 -7.18 10.91 35.23
CA HIS A 900 -6.42 10.25 36.28
C HIS A 900 -7.02 10.49 37.65
N LEU A 901 -6.82 9.54 38.56
CA LEU A 901 -7.40 9.58 39.89
C LEU A 901 -6.73 10.63 40.78
N SER A 902 -7.53 11.24 41.64
CA SER A 902 -7.08 12.03 42.79
C SER A 902 -6.65 11.11 43.94
N ASP A 903 -6.15 11.67 45.04
CA ASP A 903 -5.89 10.93 46.29
C ASP A 903 -7.15 10.20 46.79
N LYS A 904 -8.35 10.81 46.63
CA LYS A 904 -9.63 10.15 46.97
C LYS A 904 -9.93 8.97 46.05
N GLY A 905 -9.67 9.12 44.75
CA GLY A 905 -9.84 8.03 43.78
C GLY A 905 -8.93 6.84 44.10
N TYR A 906 -7.66 7.10 44.43
CA TYR A 906 -6.72 6.04 44.84
C TYR A 906 -7.05 5.44 46.20
N GLN A 907 -7.59 6.22 47.15
CA GLN A 907 -8.11 5.70 48.41
C GLN A 907 -9.21 4.67 48.14
N LEU A 908 -10.22 5.03 47.34
CA LEU A 908 -11.32 4.15 46.97
C LEU A 908 -10.82 2.86 46.31
N TRP A 909 -9.94 2.98 45.31
CA TRP A 909 -9.35 1.80 44.66
C TRP A 909 -8.59 0.91 45.63
N SER A 910 -7.87 1.51 46.58
CA SER A 910 -7.12 0.77 47.60
C SER A 910 -8.05 0.03 48.56
N GLU A 911 -9.16 0.65 48.98
CA GLU A 911 -10.17 0.05 49.85
C GLU A 911 -10.91 -1.10 49.17
N LEU A 912 -11.17 -1.01 47.86
CA LEU A 912 -11.77 -2.09 47.07
C LEU A 912 -10.80 -3.25 46.83
N LEU A 913 -9.53 -2.94 46.57
CA LEU A 913 -8.53 -3.95 46.25
C LEU A 913 -8.09 -4.77 47.48
N LYS A 914 -7.97 -4.13 48.65
CA LYS A 914 -7.46 -4.77 49.88
C LYS A 914 -8.13 -6.11 50.23
N PRO A 915 -9.46 -6.18 50.40
CA PRO A 915 -10.12 -7.43 50.80
C PRO A 915 -9.94 -8.54 49.75
N VAL A 916 -9.87 -8.19 48.46
CA VAL A 916 -9.64 -9.18 47.38
C VAL A 916 -8.22 -9.75 47.46
N VAL A 917 -7.22 -8.91 47.68
CA VAL A 917 -5.83 -9.35 47.86
C VAL A 917 -5.69 -10.25 49.10
N GLU A 918 -6.27 -9.84 50.23
CA GLU A 918 -6.22 -10.61 51.49
C GLU A 918 -6.92 -11.96 51.35
N GLN A 919 -8.05 -12.00 50.64
CA GLN A 919 -8.76 -13.24 50.34
C GLN A 919 -7.94 -14.19 49.45
N LEU A 920 -7.22 -13.67 48.47
CA LEU A 920 -6.45 -14.50 47.52
C LEU A 920 -5.13 -15.00 48.09
N LEU A 921 -4.46 -14.22 48.93
CA LEU A 921 -3.15 -14.57 49.47
C LEU A 921 -3.20 -15.17 50.87
N GLY A 922 -4.17 -14.80 51.71
CA GLY A 922 -4.29 -15.30 53.08
C GLY A 922 -2.98 -15.18 53.87
N ASP A 923 -2.54 -16.29 54.47
CA ASP A 923 -1.28 -16.35 55.24
C ASP A 923 -0.03 -16.12 54.37
N ASN A 924 -0.14 -16.21 53.04
CA ASN A 924 0.96 -15.96 52.12
C ASN A 924 1.19 -14.47 51.84
N LEU A 925 0.40 -13.55 52.38
CA LEU A 925 0.58 -12.10 52.19
C LEU A 925 2.04 -11.66 52.42
N PRO A 926 2.69 -11.01 51.45
CA PRO A 926 4.09 -10.61 51.57
C PRO A 926 4.16 -9.34 52.44
N LYS A 927 4.40 -9.51 53.73
CA LYS A 927 4.43 -8.41 54.71
C LYS A 927 5.82 -7.80 54.83
N LYS A 928 5.91 -6.47 54.96
CA LYS A 928 7.16 -5.81 55.37
C LYS A 928 7.45 -6.18 56.83
N SER A 929 8.70 -6.52 57.15
CA SER A 929 9.15 -6.61 58.54
C SER A 929 8.97 -5.23 59.19
N GLY A 930 8.16 -5.20 60.26
CA GLY A 930 7.80 -3.97 60.99
C GLY A 930 8.95 -3.29 61.68
#